data_AF-A0A9W8H4N9-F1
#
_entry.id   AF-A0A9W8H4N9-F1
#
_cell.length_a   1.000
_cell.length_b   1.000
_cell.length_c   1.000
_cell.angle_alpha   90.00
_cell.angle_beta   90.00
_cell.angle_gamma   90.00
#
_symmetry.space_group_name_H-M   'P 1'
#
loop_
_entity.id
_entity.type
_entity.pdbx_description
1 polymer ?
#
loop_
_entity_poly.entity_id
_entity_poly.type
_entity_poly.pdbx_seq_one_letter_code
_entity_poly.pdbx_strand_id
1 'polypeptide(L)'
;MADFTAIPVLDLHAAQTDRARFLAELRHALIHVGFFYVANHGISGAFLAELARQTAAFFELPPSEKMRVDKIHSPTFLGYSAQGNEITKGQRDNREQFDFANELPDMWTPGRPVHERLTGPNLWPREEALPGFRATLLSFNDQAQALAEQLARLAAEALGLHPEALLAEFVAPGQQHRSKLVKYPAVDQLAPGDGTQGVGPHRDTSSLLTILFQATGQPGLQVQNHRGAWVDAPPLPGTFVVNIGTGLEYLAQGVPTATTHRVLNPPPGTGPRYSVPFFLGTRLDRPLTPLPLPQAVLDARPERVVSDSDHQFHSLLSRDPGTYYLLNRISSHRDVAAVHYPDLAAAYGYRTLSSKHTAKHAAQSALKAPLAFKASPAPDFDAGGVSLEFPLLSIDYAQGESDINFVFFYAAPRGRHRRRRRVPVARVVDALLQTARQFPVLLGRLAGPGSDRSSDDGNSSDGSSAGWRVVVDPADPNWPAVTEARAHGHTIAALRRAHFAWAAWPPEAAAADLHTRPALPMLGLHVVHYACGGVSLHTKIRHQIMDGSAAWRFYAAWARASAASIRGRRHLHLQQQHVQKQQHGLKHGGSHLGDDPPVLDRRLLSDRIAPGHAPPGETCPGLLRPPPDGRCIDAGHQDDADRYIDGVARFLRDVARCPVDAEAAAEPFAVRRFVLSAAAIARLKREHGAPEAACSAAGARYVREHGIRFLSTNDLLCAVFWRAIARAHAALRPGDPHACLMIACDVRARVGAPAAYCGNASFPLLVHATTAQLAAQPLADTAARIRRRVAAADAPFAARTAALLASPAVMRDLFTLFHPARALLSASIISHFPMYATTDFGFGTPTHIDIPDYLTPGFSIWMPARDPTRPTTVNLALTDRVFALIQADPEFRRYVDISP
;
A
#
# COMPACT_ATOMS: atom_id res chain seq x y z
N MET A 1 -14.89 -34.73 34.22
CA MET A 1 -15.72 -35.33 33.14
C MET A 1 -15.01 -35.19 31.80
N ALA A 2 -15.14 -36.18 30.93
CA ALA A 2 -14.70 -36.08 29.54
C ALA A 2 -15.58 -35.05 28.81
N ASP A 3 -14.98 -34.28 27.91
CA ASP A 3 -15.67 -33.28 27.09
C ASP A 3 -16.18 -33.94 25.79
N PHE A 4 -17.03 -33.27 25.01
CA PHE A 4 -17.57 -33.88 23.80
C PHE A 4 -16.47 -34.14 22.76
N THR A 5 -16.62 -35.25 22.04
CA THR A 5 -15.71 -35.72 20.99
C THR A 5 -16.42 -35.99 19.67
N ALA A 6 -17.76 -35.83 19.65
CA ALA A 6 -18.60 -35.92 18.48
C ALA A 6 -19.81 -34.99 18.66
N ILE A 7 -20.40 -34.56 17.54
CA ILE A 7 -21.60 -33.74 17.52
C ILE A 7 -22.84 -34.66 17.57
N PRO A 8 -23.77 -34.48 18.52
CA PRO A 8 -24.92 -35.37 18.67
C PRO A 8 -25.90 -35.22 17.50
N VAL A 9 -26.60 -36.30 17.16
CA VAL A 9 -27.66 -36.33 16.14
C VAL A 9 -28.99 -36.47 16.84
N LEU A 10 -29.89 -35.51 16.62
CA LEU A 10 -31.22 -35.48 17.20
C LEU A 10 -32.26 -35.78 16.12
N ASP A 11 -33.19 -36.68 16.42
CA ASP A 11 -34.33 -36.97 15.57
C ASP A 11 -35.50 -36.04 15.93
N LEU A 12 -35.83 -35.08 15.05
CA LEU A 12 -36.91 -34.13 15.32
C LEU A 12 -38.28 -34.81 15.42
N HIS A 13 -38.48 -35.98 14.81
CA HIS A 13 -39.72 -36.74 14.95
C HIS A 13 -39.94 -37.20 16.41
N ALA A 14 -38.87 -37.39 17.18
CA ALA A 14 -38.96 -37.72 18.60
C ALA A 14 -39.61 -36.59 19.43
N ALA A 15 -39.60 -35.33 18.98
CA ALA A 15 -40.32 -34.25 19.65
C ALA A 15 -41.85 -34.47 19.68
N GLN A 16 -42.38 -35.32 18.79
CA GLN A 16 -43.79 -35.70 18.73
C GLN A 16 -44.07 -37.05 19.38
N THR A 17 -43.14 -38.01 19.27
CA THR A 17 -43.35 -39.40 19.74
C THR A 17 -42.80 -39.69 21.14
N ASP A 18 -41.74 -38.99 21.55
CA ASP A 18 -41.11 -39.07 22.88
C ASP A 18 -40.48 -37.71 23.25
N ARG A 19 -41.35 -36.72 23.48
CA ARG A 19 -40.96 -35.34 23.71
C ARG A 19 -40.01 -35.21 24.90
N ALA A 20 -40.21 -35.99 25.96
CA ALA A 20 -39.40 -35.93 27.17
C ALA A 20 -37.94 -36.32 26.90
N ARG A 21 -37.72 -37.44 26.17
CA ARG A 21 -36.39 -37.86 25.74
C ARG A 21 -35.75 -36.82 24.83
N PHE A 22 -36.47 -36.35 23.82
CA PHE A 22 -35.95 -35.35 22.88
C PHE A 22 -35.52 -34.06 23.60
N LEU A 23 -36.34 -33.55 24.52
CA LEU A 23 -36.00 -32.34 25.29
C LEU A 23 -34.76 -32.56 26.19
N ALA A 24 -34.56 -33.77 26.73
CA ALA A 24 -33.37 -34.10 27.50
C ALA A 24 -32.10 -34.14 26.62
N GLU A 25 -32.18 -34.77 25.44
CA GLU A 25 -31.09 -34.80 24.46
C GLU A 25 -30.76 -33.40 23.94
N LEU A 26 -31.79 -32.60 23.64
CA LEU A 26 -31.64 -31.20 23.23
C LEU A 26 -31.01 -30.37 24.33
N ARG A 27 -31.48 -30.48 25.59
CA ARG A 27 -30.85 -29.81 26.74
C ARG A 27 -29.37 -30.15 26.83
N HIS A 28 -29.01 -31.43 26.67
CA HIS A 28 -27.62 -31.86 26.69
C HIS A 28 -26.81 -31.20 25.57
N ALA A 29 -27.32 -31.23 24.34
CA ALA A 29 -26.67 -30.60 23.19
C ALA A 29 -26.50 -29.08 23.36
N LEU A 30 -27.52 -28.38 23.87
CA LEU A 30 -27.49 -26.93 24.12
C LEU A 30 -26.39 -26.55 25.12
N ILE A 31 -26.33 -27.25 26.25
CA ILE A 31 -25.48 -26.87 27.39
C ILE A 31 -24.03 -27.35 27.20
N HIS A 32 -23.86 -28.61 26.79
CA HIS A 32 -22.55 -29.27 26.82
C HIS A 32 -21.83 -29.29 25.47
N VAL A 33 -22.52 -28.95 24.37
CA VAL A 33 -21.93 -29.01 23.01
C VAL A 33 -22.06 -27.69 22.26
N GLY A 34 -23.23 -27.05 22.30
CA GLY A 34 -23.57 -25.86 21.49
C GLY A 34 -23.76 -26.15 19.99
N PHE A 35 -23.74 -27.42 19.60
CA PHE A 35 -23.93 -27.93 18.24
C PHE A 35 -24.71 -29.25 18.28
N PHE A 36 -25.52 -29.51 17.27
CA PHE A 36 -26.14 -30.81 17.00
C PHE A 36 -26.52 -30.95 15.53
N TYR A 37 -26.65 -32.18 15.05
CA TYR A 37 -27.38 -32.45 13.81
C TYR A 37 -28.85 -32.64 14.12
N VAL A 38 -29.72 -32.21 13.21
CA VAL A 38 -31.15 -32.52 13.25
C VAL A 38 -31.52 -33.35 12.03
N ALA A 39 -32.08 -34.54 12.27
CA ALA A 39 -32.66 -35.43 11.26
C ALA A 39 -34.19 -35.33 11.26
N ASN A 40 -34.84 -35.84 10.22
CA ASN A 40 -36.31 -35.87 10.08
C ASN A 40 -36.97 -34.49 10.25
N HIS A 41 -36.32 -33.46 9.73
CA HIS A 41 -36.67 -32.05 9.87
C HIS A 41 -37.82 -31.57 8.95
N GLY A 42 -38.40 -32.44 8.13
CA GLY A 42 -39.56 -32.14 7.28
C GLY A 42 -39.28 -31.47 5.92
N ILE A 43 -38.13 -30.81 5.75
CA ILE A 43 -37.70 -30.29 4.43
C ILE A 43 -37.36 -31.44 3.47
N SER A 44 -37.99 -31.46 2.29
CA SER A 44 -37.86 -32.58 1.34
C SER A 44 -36.45 -32.73 0.76
N GLY A 45 -36.00 -33.97 0.58
CA GLY A 45 -34.70 -34.26 -0.05
C GLY A 45 -34.60 -33.77 -1.49
N ALA A 46 -35.71 -33.79 -2.24
CA ALA A 46 -35.77 -33.27 -3.60
C ALA A 46 -35.52 -31.75 -3.64
N PHE A 47 -36.12 -31.00 -2.71
CA PHE A 47 -35.88 -29.56 -2.58
C PHE A 47 -34.42 -29.26 -2.19
N LEU A 48 -33.84 -30.02 -1.25
CA LEU A 48 -32.44 -29.85 -0.86
C LEU A 48 -31.47 -30.14 -2.01
N ALA A 49 -31.78 -31.12 -2.86
CA ALA A 49 -31.01 -31.39 -4.07
C ALA A 49 -31.10 -30.24 -5.08
N GLU A 50 -32.29 -29.67 -5.29
CA GLU A 50 -32.47 -28.49 -6.14
C GLU A 50 -31.73 -27.26 -5.58
N LEU A 51 -31.81 -27.02 -4.27
CA LEU A 51 -31.06 -25.96 -3.61
C LEU A 51 -29.54 -26.14 -3.77
N ALA A 52 -29.03 -27.36 -3.63
CA ALA A 52 -27.62 -27.66 -3.86
C ALA A 52 -27.22 -27.41 -5.33
N ARG A 53 -28.07 -27.80 -6.28
CA ARG A 53 -27.86 -27.56 -7.72
C ARG A 53 -27.82 -26.07 -8.04
N GLN A 54 -28.80 -25.29 -7.55
CA GLN A 54 -28.86 -23.83 -7.71
C GLN A 54 -27.66 -23.14 -7.05
N THR A 55 -27.22 -23.65 -5.90
CA THR A 55 -26.03 -23.14 -5.20
C THR A 55 -24.78 -23.32 -6.04
N ALA A 56 -24.54 -24.53 -6.56
CA ALA A 56 -23.40 -24.78 -7.43
C ALA A 56 -23.48 -23.93 -8.70
N ALA A 57 -24.64 -23.90 -9.36
CA ALA A 57 -24.87 -23.15 -10.59
C ALA A 57 -24.61 -21.64 -10.44
N PHE A 58 -24.99 -21.04 -9.30
CA PHE A 58 -24.67 -19.63 -9.02
C PHE A 58 -23.17 -19.36 -9.03
N PHE A 59 -22.36 -20.20 -8.38
CA PHE A 59 -20.91 -19.97 -8.31
C PHE A 59 -20.17 -20.28 -9.62
N GLU A 60 -20.79 -21.05 -10.51
CA GLU A 60 -20.32 -21.31 -11.88
C GLU A 60 -20.76 -20.25 -12.90
N LEU A 61 -21.58 -19.27 -12.50
CA LEU A 61 -21.89 -18.13 -13.37
C LEU A 61 -20.61 -17.36 -13.76
N PRO A 62 -20.59 -16.75 -14.96
CA PRO A 62 -19.51 -15.87 -15.36
C PRO A 62 -19.23 -14.79 -14.30
N PRO A 63 -17.96 -14.41 -14.05
CA PRO A 63 -17.63 -13.40 -13.05
C PRO A 63 -18.43 -12.10 -13.19
N SER A 64 -18.71 -11.66 -14.42
CA SER A 64 -19.53 -10.47 -14.67
C SER A 64 -20.95 -10.56 -14.14
N GLU A 65 -21.60 -11.73 -14.20
CA GLU A 65 -22.96 -11.92 -13.67
C GLU A 65 -22.95 -12.00 -12.14
N LYS A 66 -21.93 -12.63 -11.54
CA LYS A 66 -21.74 -12.61 -10.08
C LYS A 66 -21.46 -11.20 -9.55
N MET A 67 -20.63 -10.43 -10.25
CA MET A 67 -20.31 -9.03 -9.92
C MET A 67 -21.49 -8.07 -10.06
N ARG A 68 -22.49 -8.38 -10.91
CA ARG A 68 -23.71 -7.54 -11.01
C ARG A 68 -24.49 -7.47 -9.71
N VAL A 69 -24.41 -8.51 -8.90
CA VAL A 69 -25.07 -8.61 -7.60
C VAL A 69 -24.07 -8.46 -6.46
N ASP A 70 -22.93 -7.81 -6.68
CA ASP A 70 -21.92 -7.55 -5.66
C ASP A 70 -22.54 -6.78 -4.48
N LYS A 71 -22.21 -7.24 -3.27
CA LYS A 71 -22.66 -6.68 -2.00
C LYS A 71 -22.33 -5.20 -1.86
N ILE A 72 -21.31 -4.68 -2.55
CA ILE A 72 -20.99 -3.25 -2.61
C ILE A 72 -22.15 -2.39 -3.14
N HIS A 73 -23.11 -2.97 -3.84
CA HIS A 73 -24.30 -2.29 -4.33
C HIS A 73 -25.47 -2.29 -3.33
N SER A 74 -25.31 -2.92 -2.16
CA SER A 74 -26.37 -3.07 -1.17
C SER A 74 -26.01 -2.42 0.18
N PRO A 75 -26.77 -1.40 0.63
CA PRO A 75 -26.58 -0.86 1.99
C PRO A 75 -26.96 -1.88 3.07
N THR A 76 -27.71 -2.93 2.73
CA THR A 76 -28.13 -3.96 3.68
C THR A 76 -27.11 -5.10 3.81
N PHE A 77 -25.96 -5.02 3.14
CA PHE A 77 -24.94 -6.07 3.10
C PHE A 77 -25.45 -7.41 2.51
N LEU A 78 -26.45 -7.36 1.64
CA LEU A 78 -26.92 -8.51 0.84
C LEU A 78 -26.26 -8.50 -0.54
N GLY A 79 -25.99 -9.67 -1.11
CA GLY A 79 -25.31 -9.84 -2.40
C GLY A 79 -24.02 -10.65 -2.32
N TYR A 80 -23.33 -10.71 -3.45
CA TYR A 80 -22.13 -11.51 -3.68
C TYR A 80 -20.87 -10.90 -3.05
N SER A 81 -19.96 -11.74 -2.57
CA SER A 81 -18.60 -11.38 -2.16
C SER A 81 -17.59 -12.37 -2.73
N ALA A 82 -16.52 -11.83 -3.34
CA ALA A 82 -15.49 -12.61 -3.99
C ALA A 82 -14.54 -13.31 -3.00
N GLN A 83 -13.81 -14.32 -3.50
CA GLN A 83 -12.89 -15.11 -2.70
C GLN A 83 -11.83 -14.25 -2.01
N GLY A 84 -11.64 -14.48 -0.71
CA GLY A 84 -10.58 -13.83 0.07
C GLY A 84 -10.86 -12.36 0.43
N ASN A 85 -12.07 -11.86 0.18
CA ASN A 85 -12.49 -10.52 0.59
C ASN A 85 -12.68 -10.40 2.11
N GLU A 86 -13.11 -11.47 2.79
CA GLU A 86 -13.29 -11.48 4.23
C GLU A 86 -12.02 -11.91 4.98
N ILE A 87 -11.82 -11.36 6.18
CA ILE A 87 -10.65 -11.60 7.03
C ILE A 87 -11.14 -12.02 8.42
N THR A 88 -10.87 -13.27 8.81
CA THR A 88 -11.08 -13.73 10.18
C THR A 88 -9.74 -13.95 10.86
N LYS A 89 -9.57 -13.40 12.07
CA LYS A 89 -8.34 -13.54 12.89
C LYS A 89 -7.05 -13.07 12.17
N GLY A 90 -7.16 -12.06 11.31
CA GLY A 90 -6.01 -11.51 10.57
C GLY A 90 -5.50 -12.40 9.42
N GLN A 91 -6.23 -13.47 9.08
CA GLN A 91 -6.00 -14.34 7.94
C GLN A 91 -7.17 -14.22 6.96
N ARG A 92 -6.93 -14.48 5.67
CA ARG A 92 -7.98 -14.46 4.65
C ARG A 92 -8.88 -15.69 4.79
N ASP A 93 -10.17 -15.48 4.59
CA ASP A 93 -11.15 -16.56 4.48
C ASP A 93 -11.26 -16.98 3.01
N ASN A 94 -10.74 -18.17 2.69
CA ASN A 94 -10.73 -18.70 1.32
C ASN A 94 -12.11 -19.25 0.94
N ARG A 95 -13.08 -18.34 0.75
CA ARG A 95 -14.46 -18.64 0.34
C ARG A 95 -15.04 -17.56 -0.57
N GLU A 96 -15.86 -17.96 -1.54
CA GLU A 96 -16.83 -17.07 -2.20
C GLU A 96 -18.18 -17.20 -1.48
N GLN A 97 -19.00 -16.14 -1.46
CA GLN A 97 -20.34 -16.21 -0.86
C GLN A 97 -21.36 -15.29 -1.51
N PHE A 98 -22.64 -15.59 -1.30
CA PHE A 98 -23.79 -14.77 -1.69
C PHE A 98 -24.77 -14.67 -0.51
N ASP A 99 -24.91 -13.48 0.06
CA ASP A 99 -25.82 -13.21 1.19
C ASP A 99 -27.21 -12.83 0.66
N PHE A 100 -28.26 -13.46 1.20
CA PHE A 100 -29.66 -13.15 0.92
C PHE A 100 -30.50 -13.21 2.21
N ALA A 101 -31.77 -12.90 2.12
CA ALA A 101 -32.71 -12.86 3.25
C ALA A 101 -34.15 -13.12 2.78
N ASN A 102 -35.10 -13.16 3.71
CA ASN A 102 -36.51 -12.94 3.37
C ASN A 102 -36.67 -11.59 2.65
N GLU A 103 -37.61 -11.54 1.70
CA GLU A 103 -37.81 -10.36 0.86
C GLU A 103 -38.50 -9.24 1.65
N LEU A 104 -37.83 -8.11 1.82
CA LEU A 104 -38.37 -6.91 2.45
C LEU A 104 -38.13 -5.67 1.56
N PRO A 105 -39.06 -4.71 1.54
CA PRO A 105 -38.84 -3.44 0.84
C PRO A 105 -37.78 -2.58 1.54
N ASP A 106 -37.22 -1.60 0.82
CA ASP A 106 -36.41 -0.56 1.45
C ASP A 106 -37.33 0.41 2.21
N MET A 107 -37.17 0.45 3.53
CA MET A 107 -38.01 1.22 4.44
C MET A 107 -37.24 2.32 5.18
N TRP A 108 -35.92 2.43 4.94
CA TRP A 108 -35.08 3.37 5.69
C TRP A 108 -35.12 4.77 5.07
N THR A 109 -35.27 5.78 5.91
CA THR A 109 -35.26 7.20 5.51
C THR A 109 -34.32 8.02 6.39
N PRO A 110 -33.74 9.13 5.88
CA PRO A 110 -32.90 10.01 6.67
C PRO A 110 -33.60 10.46 7.96
N GLY A 111 -32.90 10.34 9.10
CA GLY A 111 -33.42 10.65 10.44
C GLY A 111 -33.84 9.43 11.26
N ARG A 112 -34.00 8.26 10.63
CA ARG A 112 -34.16 6.97 11.35
C ARG A 112 -32.81 6.47 11.87
N PRO A 113 -32.76 5.66 12.94
CA PRO A 113 -31.53 5.03 13.41
C PRO A 113 -30.79 4.32 12.27
N VAL A 114 -29.46 4.51 12.20
CA VAL A 114 -28.65 4.03 11.05
C VAL A 114 -28.66 2.51 10.92
N HIS A 115 -28.76 1.78 12.05
CA HIS A 115 -28.80 0.30 12.03
C HIS A 115 -30.06 -0.26 11.37
N GLU A 116 -31.15 0.52 11.26
CA GLU A 116 -32.35 0.07 10.56
C GLU A 116 -32.14 -0.05 9.05
N ARG A 117 -31.10 0.60 8.50
CA ARG A 117 -30.68 0.47 7.10
C ARG A 117 -30.10 -0.91 6.76
N LEU A 118 -29.94 -1.79 7.77
CA LEU A 118 -29.62 -3.20 7.58
C LEU A 118 -30.80 -4.03 7.05
N THR A 119 -32.00 -3.45 7.01
CA THR A 119 -33.22 -4.10 6.50
C THR A 119 -33.55 -3.57 5.12
N GLY A 120 -33.83 -4.45 4.16
CA GLY A 120 -34.20 -4.07 2.80
C GLY A 120 -34.00 -5.20 1.76
N PRO A 121 -34.10 -4.87 0.46
CA PRO A 121 -34.25 -5.86 -0.60
C PRO A 121 -32.98 -6.68 -0.88
N ASN A 122 -33.19 -7.88 -1.38
CA ASN A 122 -32.14 -8.75 -1.90
C ASN A 122 -31.62 -8.29 -3.28
N LEU A 123 -30.38 -8.64 -3.60
CA LEU A 123 -29.79 -8.46 -4.93
C LEU A 123 -29.84 -9.78 -5.70
N TRP A 124 -30.71 -9.90 -6.70
CA TRP A 124 -30.89 -11.14 -7.47
C TRP A 124 -30.16 -11.10 -8.81
N PRO A 125 -29.55 -12.23 -9.25
CA PRO A 125 -29.08 -12.36 -10.62
C PRO A 125 -30.28 -12.25 -11.58
N ARG A 126 -30.00 -12.01 -12.86
CA ARG A 126 -31.05 -11.99 -13.87
C ARG A 126 -31.74 -13.36 -13.94
N GLU A 127 -33.06 -13.37 -14.03
CA GLU A 127 -33.84 -14.61 -14.12
C GLU A 127 -33.41 -15.44 -15.32
N GLU A 128 -33.04 -14.80 -16.44
CA GLU A 128 -32.57 -15.48 -17.64
C GLU A 128 -31.18 -16.13 -17.47
N ALA A 129 -30.34 -15.58 -16.59
CA ALA A 129 -29.01 -16.10 -16.33
C ALA A 129 -29.03 -17.30 -15.37
N LEU A 130 -29.97 -17.30 -14.42
CA LEU A 130 -30.15 -18.40 -13.47
C LEU A 130 -31.63 -18.62 -13.10
N PRO A 131 -32.41 -19.29 -13.97
CA PRO A 131 -33.84 -19.47 -13.79
C PRO A 131 -34.20 -20.21 -12.50
N GLY A 132 -35.25 -19.74 -11.82
CA GLY A 132 -35.77 -20.34 -10.59
C GLY A 132 -34.90 -20.12 -9.35
N PHE A 133 -33.76 -19.41 -9.46
CA PHE A 133 -32.83 -19.19 -8.36
C PHE A 133 -33.48 -18.41 -7.21
N ARG A 134 -34.09 -17.26 -7.51
CA ARG A 134 -34.77 -16.42 -6.52
C ARG A 134 -35.85 -17.19 -5.77
N ALA A 135 -36.71 -17.89 -6.50
CA ALA A 135 -37.81 -18.66 -5.92
C ALA A 135 -37.30 -19.78 -5.00
N THR A 136 -36.25 -20.49 -5.41
CA THR A 136 -35.64 -21.57 -4.62
C THR A 136 -35.04 -21.03 -3.32
N LEU A 137 -34.29 -19.93 -3.39
CA LEU A 137 -33.64 -19.35 -2.21
C LEU A 137 -34.65 -18.77 -1.22
N LEU A 138 -35.69 -18.06 -1.70
CA LEU A 138 -36.75 -17.56 -0.83
C LEU A 138 -37.53 -18.72 -0.17
N SER A 139 -37.86 -19.76 -0.92
CA SER A 139 -38.50 -20.96 -0.37
C SER A 139 -37.62 -21.66 0.68
N PHE A 140 -36.29 -21.68 0.48
CA PHE A 140 -35.38 -22.21 1.49
C PHE A 140 -35.40 -21.36 2.76
N ASN A 141 -35.37 -20.02 2.61
CA ASN A 141 -35.39 -19.11 3.74
C ASN A 141 -36.65 -19.31 4.60
N ASP A 142 -37.82 -19.45 3.97
CA ASP A 142 -39.09 -19.67 4.68
C ASP A 142 -39.11 -21.02 5.42
N GLN A 143 -38.68 -22.09 4.75
CA GLN A 143 -38.62 -23.42 5.36
C GLN A 143 -37.59 -23.50 6.50
N ALA A 144 -36.42 -22.89 6.32
CA ALA A 144 -35.38 -22.83 7.34
C ALA A 144 -35.80 -21.95 8.53
N GLN A 145 -36.53 -20.86 8.30
CA GLN A 145 -37.12 -20.04 9.35
C GLN A 145 -38.13 -20.86 10.19
N ALA A 146 -39.07 -21.55 9.54
CA ALA A 146 -40.04 -22.38 10.25
C ALA A 146 -39.36 -23.45 11.13
N LEU A 147 -38.32 -24.11 10.59
CA LEU A 147 -37.52 -25.07 11.35
C LEU A 147 -36.77 -24.42 12.51
N ALA A 148 -36.13 -23.27 12.30
CA ALA A 148 -35.40 -22.54 13.34
C ALA A 148 -36.32 -22.09 14.48
N GLU A 149 -37.52 -21.59 14.16
CA GLU A 149 -38.49 -21.19 15.16
C GLU A 149 -39.05 -22.39 15.94
N GLN A 150 -39.31 -23.52 15.26
CA GLN A 150 -39.71 -24.77 15.94
C GLN A 150 -38.62 -25.23 16.92
N LEU A 151 -37.35 -25.23 16.50
CA LEU A 151 -36.23 -25.59 17.36
C LEU A 151 -36.01 -24.59 18.49
N ALA A 152 -36.25 -23.30 18.27
CA ALA A 152 -36.18 -22.27 19.31
C ALA A 152 -37.25 -22.51 20.39
N ARG A 153 -38.48 -22.90 20.01
CA ARG A 153 -39.54 -23.27 20.97
C ARG A 153 -39.15 -24.49 21.81
N LEU A 154 -38.64 -25.53 21.14
CA LEU A 154 -38.16 -26.73 21.82
C LEU A 154 -36.95 -26.44 22.72
N ALA A 155 -36.06 -25.52 22.32
CA ALA A 155 -34.93 -25.08 23.13
C ALA A 155 -35.41 -24.31 24.37
N ALA A 156 -36.43 -23.45 24.25
CA ALA A 156 -37.03 -22.77 25.39
C ALA A 156 -37.60 -23.79 26.38
N GLU A 157 -38.37 -24.77 25.92
CA GLU A 157 -38.90 -25.86 26.75
C GLU A 157 -37.78 -26.69 27.40
N ALA A 158 -36.75 -27.04 26.63
CA ALA A 158 -35.59 -27.76 27.14
C ALA A 158 -34.89 -26.97 28.25
N LEU A 159 -34.92 -25.64 28.22
CA LEU A 159 -34.38 -24.78 29.27
C LEU A 159 -35.38 -24.48 30.41
N GLY A 160 -36.57 -25.07 30.38
CA GLY A 160 -37.62 -24.87 31.39
C GLY A 160 -38.35 -23.53 31.27
N LEU A 161 -38.32 -22.92 30.09
CA LEU A 161 -39.01 -21.68 29.75
C LEU A 161 -40.32 -21.97 29.00
N HIS A 162 -41.20 -20.97 28.92
CA HIS A 162 -42.34 -21.01 28.02
C HIS A 162 -41.86 -21.12 26.55
N PRO A 163 -42.50 -21.93 25.68
CA PRO A 163 -42.05 -22.14 24.30
C PRO A 163 -41.77 -20.86 23.51
N GLU A 164 -42.60 -19.84 23.67
CA GLU A 164 -42.44 -18.55 22.97
C GLU A 164 -41.43 -17.58 23.60
N ALA A 165 -40.87 -17.88 24.78
CA ALA A 165 -40.09 -16.91 25.55
C ALA A 165 -38.85 -16.41 24.78
N LEU A 166 -38.15 -17.31 24.08
CA LEU A 166 -36.98 -16.96 23.29
C LEU A 166 -37.34 -16.11 22.08
N LEU A 167 -38.37 -16.52 21.32
CA LEU A 167 -38.78 -15.80 20.10
C LEU A 167 -39.36 -14.42 20.44
N ALA A 168 -40.20 -14.31 21.46
CA ALA A 168 -40.80 -13.05 21.89
C ALA A 168 -39.75 -12.03 22.35
N GLU A 169 -38.69 -12.50 23.01
CA GLU A 169 -37.60 -11.63 23.46
C GLU A 169 -36.65 -11.28 22.31
N PHE A 170 -36.37 -12.21 21.41
CA PHE A 170 -35.29 -12.07 20.42
C PHE A 170 -35.73 -11.60 19.04
N VAL A 171 -36.94 -11.93 18.57
CA VAL A 171 -37.37 -11.70 17.19
C VAL A 171 -38.43 -10.60 17.16
N ALA A 172 -38.19 -9.56 16.35
CA ALA A 172 -39.18 -8.51 16.10
C ALA A 172 -40.18 -8.94 15.01
N PRO A 173 -41.43 -8.44 15.04
CA PRO A 173 -42.33 -8.56 13.89
C PRO A 173 -41.68 -8.00 12.62
N GLY A 174 -41.71 -8.77 11.53
CA GLY A 174 -41.10 -8.35 10.25
C GLY A 174 -39.57 -8.33 10.27
N GLN A 175 -38.93 -9.03 11.21
CA GLN A 175 -37.47 -9.14 11.28
C GLN A 175 -36.88 -9.73 9.99
N GLN A 176 -35.74 -9.19 9.57
CA GLN A 176 -34.99 -9.77 8.47
C GLN A 176 -34.11 -10.93 8.96
N HIS A 177 -34.40 -12.14 8.49
CA HIS A 177 -33.62 -13.35 8.68
C HIS A 177 -32.75 -13.57 7.46
N ARG A 178 -31.49 -13.93 7.68
CA ARG A 178 -30.47 -13.94 6.63
C ARG A 178 -30.00 -15.35 6.35
N SER A 179 -29.67 -15.58 5.10
CA SER A 179 -29.07 -16.82 4.63
C SER A 179 -27.85 -16.51 3.78
N LYS A 180 -26.99 -17.50 3.58
CA LYS A 180 -25.86 -17.40 2.67
C LYS A 180 -25.78 -18.62 1.78
N LEU A 181 -25.29 -18.45 0.56
CA LEU A 181 -24.63 -19.51 -0.18
C LEU A 181 -23.13 -19.33 -0.01
N VAL A 182 -22.38 -20.40 0.22
CA VAL A 182 -20.92 -20.33 0.40
C VAL A 182 -20.22 -21.43 -0.38
N LYS A 183 -19.19 -21.07 -1.15
CA LYS A 183 -18.28 -21.99 -1.86
C LYS A 183 -16.91 -21.93 -1.21
N TYR A 184 -16.43 -23.08 -0.74
CA TYR A 184 -15.05 -23.28 -0.30
C TYR A 184 -14.32 -24.09 -1.37
N PRO A 185 -13.35 -23.49 -2.10
CA PRO A 185 -12.51 -24.24 -3.04
C PRO A 185 -11.67 -25.28 -2.30
N ALA A 186 -11.33 -26.37 -2.99
CA ALA A 186 -10.35 -27.33 -2.48
C ALA A 186 -8.96 -26.69 -2.39
N VAL A 187 -8.09 -27.20 -1.51
CA VAL A 187 -6.78 -26.58 -1.22
C VAL A 187 -5.89 -26.46 -2.46
N ASP A 188 -5.97 -27.39 -3.41
CA ASP A 188 -5.26 -27.34 -4.69
C ASP A 188 -5.79 -26.28 -5.67
N GLN A 189 -6.94 -25.69 -5.38
CA GLN A 189 -7.54 -24.58 -6.14
C GLN A 189 -7.19 -23.22 -5.53
N LEU A 190 -6.43 -23.17 -4.44
CA LEU A 190 -5.99 -21.93 -3.77
C LEU A 190 -4.62 -21.48 -4.30
N ALA A 191 -4.31 -20.18 -4.19
CA ALA A 191 -2.99 -19.70 -4.58
C ALA A 191 -1.91 -20.19 -3.60
N PRO A 192 -0.66 -20.44 -4.06
CA PRO A 192 0.42 -20.90 -3.18
C PRO A 192 0.64 -19.93 -2.00
N GLY A 193 0.47 -20.43 -0.78
CA GLY A 193 0.66 -19.65 0.46
C GLY A 193 -0.63 -19.10 1.10
N ASP A 194 -1.81 -19.31 0.52
CA ASP A 194 -3.11 -18.86 1.08
C ASP A 194 -3.61 -19.68 2.29
N GLY A 195 -2.88 -20.74 2.66
CA GLY A 195 -3.25 -21.62 3.77
C GLY A 195 -4.50 -22.45 3.47
N THR A 196 -5.16 -22.96 4.51
CA THR A 196 -6.34 -23.84 4.39
C THR A 196 -7.56 -23.29 5.13
N GLN A 197 -7.53 -22.02 5.53
CA GLN A 197 -8.62 -21.39 6.27
C GLN A 197 -9.76 -21.03 5.31
N GLY A 198 -10.87 -21.75 5.40
CA GLY A 198 -12.11 -21.37 4.74
C GLY A 198 -12.82 -20.27 5.53
N VAL A 199 -12.91 -20.44 6.86
CA VAL A 199 -13.33 -19.44 7.84
C VAL A 199 -12.55 -19.65 9.13
N GLY A 200 -11.98 -18.60 9.69
CA GLY A 200 -11.27 -18.69 10.96
C GLY A 200 -12.19 -19.02 12.16
N PRO A 201 -11.61 -19.28 13.35
CA PRO A 201 -12.36 -19.47 14.59
C PRO A 201 -13.28 -18.30 14.93
N HIS A 202 -14.59 -18.55 15.01
CA HIS A 202 -15.61 -17.56 15.31
C HIS A 202 -16.82 -18.17 16.04
N ARG A 203 -17.71 -17.30 16.52
CA ARG A 203 -19.05 -17.63 17.01
C ARG A 203 -20.04 -16.85 16.17
N ASP A 204 -21.23 -17.40 15.96
CA ASP A 204 -22.27 -16.68 15.22
C ASP A 204 -22.83 -15.55 16.08
N THR A 205 -22.53 -14.32 15.67
CA THR A 205 -22.88 -13.10 16.38
C THR A 205 -24.34 -12.73 16.13
N SER A 206 -25.06 -12.41 17.20
CA SER A 206 -26.44 -11.90 17.15
C SER A 206 -27.48 -12.84 16.53
N SER A 207 -27.24 -14.15 16.51
CA SER A 207 -28.26 -15.16 16.17
C SER A 207 -28.75 -15.88 17.43
N LEU A 208 -29.99 -16.38 17.38
CA LEU A 208 -30.51 -17.37 18.32
C LEU A 208 -29.95 -18.74 17.95
N LEU A 209 -30.26 -19.17 16.73
CA LEU A 209 -29.87 -20.44 16.14
C LEU A 209 -29.39 -20.19 14.70
N THR A 210 -28.44 -21.00 14.26
CA THR A 210 -28.02 -21.13 12.87
C THR A 210 -28.42 -22.52 12.37
N ILE A 211 -29.03 -22.60 11.19
CA ILE A 211 -29.42 -23.83 10.51
C ILE A 211 -28.57 -23.98 9.26
N LEU A 212 -27.64 -24.94 9.27
CA LEU A 212 -26.65 -25.13 8.20
C LEU A 212 -26.96 -26.38 7.39
N PHE A 213 -27.26 -26.18 6.10
CA PHE A 213 -27.24 -27.26 5.11
C PHE A 213 -25.83 -27.44 4.55
N GLN A 214 -25.25 -28.63 4.75
CA GLN A 214 -24.01 -29.03 4.10
C GLN A 214 -24.35 -29.62 2.72
N ALA A 215 -24.46 -28.76 1.71
CA ALA A 215 -24.98 -29.10 0.39
C ALA A 215 -24.14 -30.12 -0.41
N THR A 216 -22.96 -30.48 0.11
CA THR A 216 -22.02 -31.42 -0.52
C THR A 216 -21.32 -32.27 0.53
N GLY A 217 -20.74 -33.40 0.10
CA GLY A 217 -20.13 -34.40 0.98
C GLY A 217 -18.72 -34.08 1.49
N GLN A 218 -18.10 -32.98 1.06
CA GLN A 218 -16.75 -32.60 1.44
C GLN A 218 -16.69 -32.15 2.92
N PRO A 219 -15.68 -32.61 3.70
CA PRO A 219 -15.50 -32.20 5.09
C PRO A 219 -15.00 -30.75 5.18
N GLY A 220 -15.00 -30.19 6.40
CA GLY A 220 -14.33 -28.92 6.66
C GLY A 220 -14.79 -28.18 7.92
N LEU A 221 -16.04 -28.36 8.35
CA LEU A 221 -16.54 -27.74 9.58
C LEU A 221 -15.91 -28.41 10.81
N GLN A 222 -15.38 -27.60 11.73
CA GLN A 222 -14.83 -28.03 13.01
C GLN A 222 -15.38 -27.19 14.15
N VAL A 223 -15.70 -27.84 15.26
CA VAL A 223 -16.28 -27.25 16.48
C VAL A 223 -15.28 -27.41 17.62
N GLN A 224 -15.01 -26.34 18.36
CA GLN A 224 -14.08 -26.36 19.48
C GLN A 224 -14.80 -26.80 20.76
N ASN A 225 -14.39 -27.92 21.35
CA ASN A 225 -14.94 -28.33 22.65
C ASN A 225 -14.48 -27.43 23.80
N HIS A 226 -15.08 -27.57 24.97
CA HIS A 226 -14.82 -26.73 26.13
C HIS A 226 -13.38 -26.81 26.66
N ARG A 227 -12.61 -27.85 26.27
CA ARG A 227 -11.18 -28.02 26.53
C ARG A 227 -10.27 -27.39 25.46
N GLY A 228 -10.83 -26.89 24.37
CA GLY A 228 -10.11 -26.23 23.27
C GLY A 228 -9.72 -27.15 22.12
N ALA A 229 -10.11 -28.43 22.14
CA ALA A 229 -9.84 -29.36 21.06
C ALA A 229 -10.86 -29.21 19.92
N TRP A 230 -10.40 -29.31 18.67
CA TRP A 230 -11.25 -29.22 17.49
C TRP A 230 -11.86 -30.59 17.16
N VAL A 231 -13.19 -30.64 17.06
CA VAL A 231 -14.02 -31.81 16.74
C VAL A 231 -14.62 -31.62 15.35
N ASP A 232 -14.45 -32.60 14.46
CA ASP A 232 -15.01 -32.54 13.12
C ASP A 232 -16.54 -32.68 13.12
N ALA A 233 -17.20 -31.91 12.26
CA ALA A 233 -18.63 -32.03 11.95
C ALA A 233 -18.79 -32.44 10.46
N PRO A 234 -18.63 -33.73 10.13
CA PRO A 234 -18.72 -34.22 8.76
C PRO A 234 -20.15 -34.05 8.19
N PRO A 235 -20.33 -33.86 6.88
CA PRO A 235 -21.66 -33.84 6.28
C PRO A 235 -22.40 -35.17 6.54
N LEU A 236 -23.60 -35.11 7.11
CA LEU A 236 -24.49 -36.25 7.28
C LEU A 236 -25.72 -36.10 6.37
N PRO A 237 -25.94 -37.00 5.39
CA PRO A 237 -27.09 -36.92 4.50
C PRO A 237 -28.42 -36.87 5.25
N GLY A 238 -29.35 -36.01 4.78
CA GLY A 238 -30.69 -35.89 5.38
C GLY A 238 -30.70 -35.16 6.73
N THR A 239 -29.65 -34.38 7.04
CA THR A 239 -29.58 -33.59 8.27
C THR A 239 -29.22 -32.13 8.00
N PHE A 240 -29.56 -31.27 8.95
CA PHE A 240 -28.94 -29.95 9.11
C PHE A 240 -28.02 -29.96 10.32
N VAL A 241 -26.92 -29.22 10.26
CA VAL A 241 -26.18 -28.84 11.46
C VAL A 241 -26.87 -27.62 12.08
N VAL A 242 -27.11 -27.68 13.38
CA VAL A 242 -27.67 -26.57 14.16
C VAL A 242 -26.64 -26.14 15.18
N ASN A 243 -26.38 -24.84 15.25
CA ASN A 243 -25.51 -24.29 16.28
C ASN A 243 -26.11 -23.09 16.98
N ILE A 244 -25.62 -22.87 18.20
CA ILE A 244 -26.11 -21.83 19.08
C ILE A 244 -25.37 -20.53 18.82
N GLY A 245 -26.12 -19.45 18.67
CA GLY A 245 -25.57 -18.11 18.51
C GLY A 245 -25.38 -17.41 19.85
N THR A 246 -24.60 -16.32 19.83
CA THR A 246 -24.33 -15.52 21.04
C THR A 246 -25.60 -14.88 21.63
N GLY A 247 -26.66 -14.76 20.84
CA GLY A 247 -27.96 -14.26 21.29
C GLY A 247 -28.63 -15.20 22.29
N LEU A 248 -28.69 -16.50 21.97
CA LEU A 248 -29.23 -17.50 22.89
C LEU A 248 -28.36 -17.64 24.14
N GLU A 249 -27.04 -17.69 23.96
CA GLU A 249 -26.07 -17.71 25.07
C GLU A 249 -26.34 -16.54 26.02
N TYR A 250 -26.54 -15.32 25.51
CA TYR A 250 -26.88 -14.17 26.35
C TYR A 250 -28.25 -14.29 27.03
N LEU A 251 -29.32 -14.57 26.26
CA LEU A 251 -30.70 -14.63 26.81
C LEU A 251 -30.86 -15.70 27.88
N ALA A 252 -30.18 -16.83 27.71
CA ALA A 252 -30.17 -17.94 28.65
C ALA A 252 -28.96 -17.89 29.61
N GLN A 253 -28.42 -16.69 29.85
CA GLN A 253 -27.43 -16.41 30.90
C GLN A 253 -26.18 -17.31 30.83
N GLY A 254 -25.70 -17.63 29.64
CA GLY A 254 -24.52 -18.46 29.40
C GLY A 254 -24.71 -19.95 29.63
N VAL A 255 -25.94 -20.43 29.83
CA VAL A 255 -26.22 -21.86 30.03
C VAL A 255 -26.04 -22.64 28.72
N PRO A 256 -26.70 -22.29 27.60
CA PRO A 256 -26.30 -22.76 26.28
C PRO A 256 -24.99 -22.13 25.84
N THR A 257 -24.09 -22.93 25.27
CA THR A 257 -22.79 -22.43 24.82
C THR A 257 -22.85 -22.03 23.35
N ALA A 258 -22.49 -20.78 23.02
CA ALA A 258 -22.25 -20.39 21.63
C ALA A 258 -20.86 -20.89 21.24
N THR A 259 -20.77 -22.15 20.83
CA THR A 259 -19.48 -22.82 20.67
C THR A 259 -18.69 -22.29 19.49
N THR A 260 -17.40 -22.04 19.73
CA THR A 260 -16.48 -21.56 18.70
C THR A 260 -16.32 -22.62 17.62
N HIS A 261 -16.41 -22.22 16.36
CA HIS A 261 -16.27 -23.11 15.23
C HIS A 261 -15.45 -22.45 14.12
N ARG A 262 -14.95 -23.26 13.19
CA ARG A 262 -14.18 -22.82 12.02
C ARG A 262 -14.48 -23.70 10.83
N VAL A 263 -14.05 -23.27 9.64
CA VAL A 263 -14.13 -24.08 8.44
C VAL A 263 -12.77 -24.17 7.78
N LEU A 264 -12.34 -25.39 7.46
CA LEU A 264 -11.18 -25.66 6.62
C LEU A 264 -11.62 -25.86 5.17
N ASN A 265 -10.78 -25.43 4.22
CA ASN A 265 -10.95 -25.78 2.82
C ASN A 265 -10.85 -27.31 2.63
N PRO A 266 -11.63 -27.91 1.71
CA PRO A 266 -11.57 -29.34 1.44
C PRO A 266 -10.18 -29.80 0.98
N PRO A 267 -9.83 -31.08 1.22
CA PRO A 267 -8.57 -31.63 0.75
C PRO A 267 -8.36 -31.48 -0.77
N PRO A 268 -7.11 -31.47 -1.25
CA PRO A 268 -6.81 -31.48 -2.68
C PRO A 268 -7.55 -32.59 -3.44
N GLY A 269 -8.04 -32.28 -4.65
CA GLY A 269 -8.70 -33.24 -5.53
C GLY A 269 -10.14 -33.63 -5.15
N THR A 270 -10.71 -33.09 -4.07
CA THR A 270 -12.10 -33.43 -3.67
C THR A 270 -13.17 -32.55 -4.30
N GLY A 271 -12.79 -31.47 -5.00
CA GLY A 271 -13.71 -30.44 -5.49
C GLY A 271 -14.22 -29.51 -4.37
N PRO A 272 -15.04 -28.50 -4.72
CA PRO A 272 -15.48 -27.48 -3.77
C PRO A 272 -16.52 -28.02 -2.78
N ARG A 273 -16.52 -27.45 -1.57
CA ARG A 273 -17.58 -27.64 -0.56
C ARG A 273 -18.58 -26.49 -0.67
N TYR A 274 -19.85 -26.82 -0.80
CA TYR A 274 -20.95 -25.85 -0.71
C TYR A 274 -21.64 -25.91 0.66
N SER A 275 -22.02 -24.76 1.17
CA SER A 275 -22.71 -24.61 2.46
C SER A 275 -23.79 -23.55 2.37
N VAL A 276 -24.96 -23.84 2.93
CA VAL A 276 -26.11 -22.94 2.93
C VAL A 276 -26.60 -22.72 4.36
N PRO A 277 -26.00 -21.79 5.13
CA PRO A 277 -26.48 -21.43 6.46
C PRO A 277 -27.64 -20.43 6.40
N PHE A 278 -28.64 -20.66 7.26
CA PHE A 278 -29.69 -19.72 7.64
C PHE A 278 -29.44 -19.24 9.08
N PHE A 279 -29.61 -17.96 9.33
CA PHE A 279 -29.41 -17.32 10.63
C PHE A 279 -30.71 -16.70 11.10
N LEU A 280 -31.22 -17.16 12.25
CA LEU A 280 -32.39 -16.56 12.89
C LEU A 280 -31.99 -15.20 13.48
N GLY A 281 -32.28 -14.12 12.72
CA GLY A 281 -31.88 -12.75 13.05
C GLY A 281 -32.43 -12.20 14.37
N THR A 282 -31.59 -11.42 15.06
CA THR A 282 -31.97 -10.64 16.25
C THR A 282 -32.85 -9.46 15.87
N ARG A 283 -33.78 -9.13 16.76
CA ARG A 283 -34.39 -7.82 16.83
C ARG A 283 -33.34 -6.73 16.99
N LEU A 284 -33.62 -5.56 16.42
CA LEU A 284 -32.72 -4.41 16.42
C LEU A 284 -33.29 -3.21 17.20
N ASP A 285 -34.58 -3.27 17.54
CA ASP A 285 -35.42 -2.17 18.03
C ASP A 285 -35.33 -1.91 19.54
N ARG A 286 -34.88 -2.88 20.34
CA ARG A 286 -34.75 -2.74 21.80
C ARG A 286 -33.65 -3.62 22.40
N PRO A 287 -33.16 -3.29 23.61
CA PRO A 287 -32.25 -4.13 24.38
C PRO A 287 -32.77 -5.57 24.57
N LEU A 288 -31.84 -6.52 24.64
CA LEU A 288 -32.12 -7.91 24.98
C LEU A 288 -32.10 -8.09 26.50
N THR A 289 -33.14 -8.74 27.03
CA THR A 289 -33.31 -8.99 28.46
C THR A 289 -33.07 -10.47 28.77
N PRO A 290 -32.17 -10.81 29.71
CA PRO A 290 -31.98 -12.20 30.12
C PRO A 290 -33.29 -12.80 30.67
N LEU A 291 -33.54 -14.06 30.33
CA LEU A 291 -34.76 -14.77 30.70
C LEU A 291 -34.61 -15.46 32.07
N PRO A 292 -35.69 -15.55 32.87
CA PRO A 292 -35.66 -16.17 34.19
C PRO A 292 -35.62 -17.70 34.05
N LEU A 293 -34.42 -18.28 34.13
CA LEU A 293 -34.21 -19.73 34.07
C LEU A 293 -34.42 -20.39 35.45
N PRO A 294 -34.92 -21.64 35.50
CA PRO A 294 -34.92 -22.43 36.73
C PRO A 294 -33.51 -22.61 37.30
N GLN A 295 -33.36 -22.59 38.63
CA GLN A 295 -32.05 -22.70 39.29
C GLN A 295 -31.27 -23.95 38.85
N ALA A 296 -31.95 -25.10 38.76
CA ALA A 296 -31.33 -26.35 38.30
C ALA A 296 -30.74 -26.27 36.87
N VAL A 297 -31.27 -25.38 36.01
CA VAL A 297 -30.74 -25.14 34.66
C VAL A 297 -29.55 -24.18 34.71
N LEU A 298 -29.59 -23.16 35.58
CA LEU A 298 -28.46 -22.26 35.83
C LEU A 298 -27.25 -23.01 36.40
N ASP A 299 -27.46 -23.95 37.30
CA ASP A 299 -26.42 -24.77 37.92
C ASP A 299 -25.75 -25.73 36.93
N ALA A 300 -26.39 -26.02 35.79
CA ALA A 300 -25.85 -26.84 34.72
C ALA A 300 -24.89 -26.09 33.79
N ARG A 301 -24.69 -24.78 34.00
CA ARG A 301 -23.77 -23.94 33.21
C ARG A 301 -22.36 -24.55 33.22
N PRO A 302 -21.69 -24.66 32.06
CA PRO A 302 -20.30 -25.12 32.02
C PRO A 302 -19.38 -24.20 32.82
N GLU A 303 -18.60 -24.75 33.75
CA GLU A 303 -17.67 -23.96 34.60
C GLU A 303 -16.58 -23.25 33.79
N ARG A 304 -16.14 -23.84 32.68
CA ARG A 304 -15.08 -23.31 31.82
C ARG A 304 -15.26 -23.73 30.37
N VAL A 305 -15.30 -22.74 29.46
CA VAL A 305 -15.32 -22.93 28.01
C VAL A 305 -14.08 -22.26 27.42
N VAL A 306 -13.17 -23.04 26.85
CA VAL A 306 -12.06 -22.51 26.04
C VAL A 306 -12.60 -22.03 24.70
N SER A 307 -12.17 -20.84 24.27
CA SER A 307 -12.69 -20.21 23.06
C SER A 307 -11.59 -19.45 22.32
N ASP A 308 -11.31 -19.87 21.09
CA ASP A 308 -10.37 -19.19 20.20
C ASP A 308 -11.02 -18.05 19.38
N SER A 309 -12.29 -17.71 19.62
CA SER A 309 -12.99 -16.57 18.98
C SER A 309 -12.57 -15.21 19.56
N ASP A 310 -12.60 -14.13 18.77
CA ASP A 310 -12.49 -12.77 19.30
C ASP A 310 -13.86 -12.22 19.73
N HIS A 311 -13.90 -11.36 20.74
CA HIS A 311 -15.13 -10.73 21.22
C HIS A 311 -15.10 -9.21 21.00
N GLN A 312 -15.39 -8.79 19.77
CA GLN A 312 -15.55 -7.37 19.47
C GLN A 312 -16.98 -6.92 19.82
N PHE A 313 -17.09 -5.73 20.42
CA PHE A 313 -18.37 -5.05 20.70
C PHE A 313 -19.37 -5.81 21.60
N HIS A 314 -18.97 -6.88 22.29
CA HIS A 314 -19.88 -7.74 23.08
C HIS A 314 -20.72 -6.97 24.12
N SER A 315 -20.21 -5.86 24.67
CA SER A 315 -20.96 -5.02 25.60
C SER A 315 -22.19 -4.33 24.98
N LEU A 316 -22.26 -4.25 23.64
CA LEU A 316 -23.38 -3.65 22.91
C LEU A 316 -24.50 -4.65 22.63
N LEU A 317 -24.22 -5.96 22.53
CA LEU A 317 -25.21 -6.98 22.17
C LEU A 317 -26.48 -6.89 23.05
N SER A 318 -26.32 -6.62 24.34
CA SER A 318 -27.46 -6.50 25.26
C SER A 318 -28.15 -5.16 25.24
N ARG A 319 -27.40 -4.07 25.05
CA ARG A 319 -27.88 -2.68 25.22
C ARG A 319 -28.40 -2.06 23.94
N ASP A 320 -27.77 -2.39 22.82
CA ASP A 320 -28.09 -1.86 21.50
C ASP A 320 -27.76 -2.92 20.43
N PRO A 321 -28.63 -3.94 20.28
CA PRO A 321 -28.43 -5.02 19.32
C PRO A 321 -28.33 -4.51 17.88
N GLY A 322 -29.05 -3.44 17.55
CA GLY A 322 -29.01 -2.78 16.25
C GLY A 322 -27.62 -2.27 15.90
N THR A 323 -27.06 -1.42 16.75
CA THR A 323 -25.69 -0.90 16.55
C THR A 323 -24.64 -2.00 16.64
N TYR A 324 -24.81 -2.98 17.55
CA TYR A 324 -23.93 -4.15 17.61
C TYR A 324 -23.89 -4.89 16.27
N TYR A 325 -25.04 -5.16 15.67
CA TYR A 325 -25.12 -5.85 14.38
C TYR A 325 -24.52 -5.01 13.24
N LEU A 326 -24.81 -3.71 13.21
CA LEU A 326 -24.24 -2.78 12.22
C LEU A 326 -22.72 -2.73 12.27
N LEU A 327 -22.13 -2.59 13.45
CA LEU A 327 -20.68 -2.48 13.61
C LEU A 327 -19.96 -3.77 13.24
N ASN A 328 -20.54 -4.94 13.52
CA ASN A 328 -19.99 -6.23 13.06
C ASN A 328 -20.03 -6.36 11.53
N ARG A 329 -21.09 -5.85 10.88
CA ARG A 329 -21.15 -5.81 9.40
C ARG A 329 -20.12 -4.83 8.83
N ILE A 330 -19.99 -3.65 9.42
CA ILE A 330 -19.01 -2.63 8.99
C ILE A 330 -17.58 -3.12 9.16
N SER A 331 -17.25 -3.82 10.25
CA SER A 331 -15.90 -4.34 10.49
C SER A 331 -15.52 -5.45 9.51
N SER A 332 -16.50 -6.27 9.11
CA SER A 332 -16.35 -7.42 8.21
C SER A 332 -16.41 -7.05 6.72
N HIS A 333 -17.17 -6.00 6.36
CA HIS A 333 -17.39 -5.54 4.98
C HIS A 333 -17.05 -4.06 4.84
N ARG A 334 -15.74 -3.76 4.93
CA ARG A 334 -15.20 -2.39 4.98
C ARG A 334 -15.41 -1.62 3.68
N ASP A 335 -15.43 -2.32 2.55
CA ASP A 335 -15.74 -1.82 1.21
C ASP A 335 -17.21 -1.35 1.11
N VAL A 336 -18.15 -2.19 1.54
CA VAL A 336 -19.58 -1.86 1.62
C VAL A 336 -19.81 -0.71 2.60
N ALA A 337 -19.15 -0.74 3.75
CA ALA A 337 -19.22 0.32 4.75
C ALA A 337 -18.72 1.65 4.20
N ALA A 338 -17.64 1.67 3.44
CA ALA A 338 -17.10 2.90 2.92
C ALA A 338 -18.03 3.54 1.86
N VAL A 339 -18.79 2.73 1.11
CA VAL A 339 -19.76 3.21 0.11
C VAL A 339 -21.07 3.66 0.77
N HIS A 340 -21.65 2.83 1.64
CA HIS A 340 -23.01 3.05 2.15
C HIS A 340 -23.06 3.69 3.55
N TYR A 341 -21.99 3.60 4.32
CA TYR A 341 -21.89 4.10 5.70
C TYR A 341 -20.61 4.94 5.92
N PRO A 342 -20.31 5.93 5.06
CA PRO A 342 -19.00 6.60 5.02
C PRO A 342 -18.61 7.25 6.35
N ASP A 343 -19.56 7.82 7.10
CA ASP A 343 -19.28 8.45 8.40
C ASP A 343 -18.87 7.43 9.46
N LEU A 344 -19.60 6.31 9.55
CA LEU A 344 -19.23 5.21 10.44
C LEU A 344 -17.94 4.53 9.98
N ALA A 345 -17.75 4.38 8.67
CA ALA A 345 -16.51 3.84 8.12
C ALA A 345 -15.32 4.73 8.52
N ALA A 346 -15.43 6.05 8.36
CA ALA A 346 -14.42 7.01 8.78
C ALA A 346 -14.15 6.97 10.30
N ALA A 347 -15.21 6.94 11.13
CA ALA A 347 -15.11 6.89 12.59
C ALA A 347 -14.35 5.66 13.11
N TYR A 348 -14.39 4.55 12.39
CA TYR A 348 -13.66 3.32 12.73
C TYR A 348 -12.42 3.06 11.85
N GLY A 349 -11.97 4.05 11.07
CA GLY A 349 -10.75 3.97 10.28
C GLY A 349 -10.84 3.11 9.01
N TYR A 350 -12.05 2.84 8.52
CA TYR A 350 -12.34 2.16 7.26
C TYR A 350 -12.56 3.23 6.16
N ARG A 351 -11.55 3.51 5.32
CA ARG A 351 -11.66 4.49 4.22
C ARG A 351 -11.97 3.81 2.88
N THR A 352 -12.74 4.50 2.03
CA THR A 352 -13.07 4.10 0.66
C THR A 352 -11.83 3.91 -0.18
N LEU A 353 -11.78 2.77 -0.86
CA LEU A 353 -10.91 2.55 -2.00
C LEU A 353 -11.35 3.50 -3.14
N SER A 354 -10.41 4.30 -3.68
CA SER A 354 -10.63 5.17 -4.84
C SER A 354 -11.40 4.45 -5.96
N SER A 355 -12.28 5.17 -6.65
CA SER A 355 -13.20 4.74 -7.74
C SER A 355 -12.55 4.03 -8.95
N LYS A 356 -11.26 3.71 -8.90
CA LYS A 356 -10.60 2.75 -9.82
C LYS A 356 -10.80 1.28 -9.42
N HIS A 357 -11.51 0.99 -8.33
CA HIS A 357 -11.62 -0.36 -7.76
C HIS A 357 -12.68 -1.29 -8.37
N THR A 358 -13.69 -0.80 -9.11
CA THR A 358 -14.67 -1.70 -9.78
C THR A 358 -14.12 -2.45 -10.99
N ALA A 359 -12.97 -2.04 -11.56
CA ALA A 359 -12.37 -2.71 -12.72
C ALA A 359 -11.13 -3.57 -12.38
N LYS A 360 -10.58 -3.46 -11.15
CA LYS A 360 -9.28 -4.05 -10.78
C LYS A 360 -9.38 -5.37 -10.00
N HIS A 361 -10.59 -5.78 -9.60
CA HIS A 361 -10.82 -7.02 -8.81
C HIS A 361 -10.52 -8.32 -9.57
N ALA A 362 -10.33 -8.27 -10.90
CA ALA A 362 -10.00 -9.44 -11.70
C ALA A 362 -8.53 -9.90 -11.63
N ALA A 363 -7.60 -9.12 -11.04
CA ALA A 363 -6.17 -9.38 -11.28
C ALA A 363 -5.21 -9.25 -10.07
N GLN A 364 -5.68 -9.23 -8.82
CA GLN A 364 -4.78 -9.15 -7.64
C GLN A 364 -5.18 -10.09 -6.48
N SER A 365 -4.65 -11.31 -6.49
CA SER A 365 -4.22 -12.04 -5.29
C SER A 365 -2.68 -11.92 -5.25
N ALA A 366 -1.97 -11.46 -4.22
CA ALA A 366 -2.26 -11.13 -2.84
C ALA A 366 -1.18 -10.11 -2.35
N LEU A 367 -1.48 -9.30 -1.33
CA LEU A 367 -0.52 -8.80 -0.32
C LEU A 367 -1.26 -8.15 0.88
N LYS A 368 -0.78 -8.42 2.12
CA LYS A 368 -1.45 -8.15 3.43
C LYS A 368 -1.22 -6.72 3.95
N ALA A 369 -2.18 -6.20 4.72
CA ALA A 369 -2.18 -4.87 5.36
C ALA A 369 -1.51 -4.84 6.77
N PRO A 370 -1.14 -3.66 7.30
CA PRO A 370 -0.13 -3.51 8.36
C PRO A 370 -0.62 -3.19 9.79
N LEU A 371 0.26 -3.42 10.78
CA LEU A 371 0.08 -3.21 12.24
C LEU A 371 0.10 -1.73 12.67
N ALA A 372 -0.88 -1.30 13.47
CA ALA A 372 -0.93 0.02 14.10
C ALA A 372 -0.18 0.06 15.45
N PHE A 373 0.77 0.99 15.61
CA PHE A 373 1.40 1.30 16.91
C PHE A 373 0.62 2.42 17.61
N LYS A 374 0.26 2.21 18.89
CA LYS A 374 -0.26 3.26 19.77
C LYS A 374 0.89 4.19 20.18
N ALA A 375 0.85 5.45 19.75
CA ALA A 375 1.70 6.50 20.26
C ALA A 375 1.39 6.78 21.75
N SER A 376 2.42 7.13 22.52
CA SER A 376 2.29 7.70 23.88
C SER A 376 1.72 9.13 23.80
N PRO A 377 1.14 9.69 24.90
CA PRO A 377 0.43 10.96 24.86
C PRO A 377 1.31 12.12 24.40
N ALA A 378 0.70 13.04 23.65
CA ALA A 378 1.34 14.13 22.92
C ALA A 378 2.02 15.16 23.85
N PRO A 379 3.16 15.76 23.42
CA PRO A 379 3.49 17.15 23.75
C PRO A 379 2.79 18.09 22.75
N ASP A 380 2.31 19.23 23.26
CA ASP A 380 1.46 20.21 22.59
C ASP A 380 1.95 20.66 21.20
N PHE A 381 1.07 20.55 20.19
CA PHE A 381 1.14 21.36 18.98
C PHE A 381 0.54 22.73 19.33
N ASP A 382 1.36 23.62 19.88
CA ASP A 382 0.94 24.96 20.29
C ASP A 382 0.84 25.89 19.07
N ALA A 383 -0.09 25.59 18.17
CA ALA A 383 -0.34 26.34 16.94
C ALA A 383 -1.83 26.67 16.77
N GLY A 384 -2.45 27.25 17.82
CA GLY A 384 -3.65 28.08 17.72
C GLY A 384 -4.87 27.58 16.93
N GLY A 385 -4.98 26.29 16.60
CA GLY A 385 -6.05 25.74 15.77
C GLY A 385 -6.04 26.17 14.29
N VAL A 386 -4.98 26.82 13.79
CA VAL A 386 -4.93 27.33 12.40
C VAL A 386 -4.28 26.30 11.48
N SER A 387 -4.96 25.96 10.38
CA SER A 387 -4.41 25.09 9.33
C SER A 387 -3.20 25.74 8.65
N LEU A 388 -2.12 24.97 8.47
CA LEU A 388 -0.92 25.43 7.75
C LEU A 388 -1.03 25.05 6.28
N GLU A 389 -0.72 25.98 5.38
CA GLU A 389 -0.75 25.75 3.94
C GLU A 389 0.62 25.95 3.30
N PHE A 390 1.01 25.01 2.45
CA PHE A 390 2.25 25.04 1.68
C PHE A 390 1.93 25.01 0.18
N PRO A 391 2.02 26.13 -0.55
CA PRO A 391 1.73 26.15 -1.98
C PRO A 391 2.76 25.30 -2.74
N LEU A 392 2.32 24.59 -3.78
CA LEU A 392 3.22 23.82 -4.64
C LEU A 392 3.68 24.65 -5.84
N LEU A 393 4.96 24.50 -6.20
CA LEU A 393 5.57 25.08 -7.39
C LEU A 393 5.35 24.18 -8.61
N SER A 394 5.57 24.69 -9.82
CA SER A 394 5.49 23.88 -11.04
C SER A 394 6.44 22.68 -11.03
N ILE A 395 7.61 22.81 -10.40
CA ILE A 395 8.56 21.71 -10.21
C ILE A 395 8.06 20.62 -9.25
N ASP A 396 7.21 20.99 -8.28
CA ASP A 396 6.55 20.05 -7.38
C ASP A 396 5.47 19.24 -8.13
N TYR A 397 4.68 19.93 -8.97
CA TYR A 397 3.68 19.30 -9.85
C TYR A 397 4.31 18.34 -10.86
N ALA A 398 5.45 18.73 -11.45
CA ALA A 398 6.14 17.93 -12.46
C ALA A 398 6.55 16.53 -11.98
N GLN A 399 6.62 16.32 -10.66
CA GLN A 399 6.94 15.01 -10.08
C GLN A 399 5.75 14.03 -10.19
N GLY A 400 4.54 14.50 -10.44
CA GLY A 400 3.32 13.67 -10.49
C GLY A 400 3.12 12.87 -9.20
N GLU A 401 2.36 11.77 -9.24
CA GLU A 401 2.14 10.90 -8.07
C GLU A 401 3.34 9.97 -7.75
N SER A 402 4.58 10.40 -8.04
CA SER A 402 5.77 9.60 -7.78
C SER A 402 6.23 9.67 -6.33
N ASP A 403 7.03 8.68 -5.93
CA ASP A 403 7.53 8.50 -4.57
C ASP A 403 9.05 8.35 -4.54
N ILE A 404 9.67 8.96 -3.53
CA ILE A 404 11.06 8.76 -3.15
C ILE A 404 11.11 7.62 -2.14
N ASN A 405 11.70 6.49 -2.55
CA ASN A 405 11.77 5.29 -1.73
C ASN A 405 13.22 4.95 -1.38
N PHE A 406 13.48 4.66 -0.11
CA PHE A 406 14.80 4.18 0.34
C PHE A 406 14.66 2.99 1.26
N VAL A 407 15.57 2.03 1.13
CA VAL A 407 15.67 0.86 2.00
C VAL A 407 17.02 0.86 2.70
N PHE A 408 17.01 0.91 4.02
CA PHE A 408 18.20 0.88 4.85
C PHE A 408 18.32 -0.47 5.56
N PHE A 409 19.34 -1.26 5.25
CA PHE A 409 19.58 -2.58 5.84
C PHE A 409 20.57 -2.52 7.01
N TYR A 410 20.25 -3.11 8.15
CA TYR A 410 21.11 -3.16 9.36
C TYR A 410 21.31 -4.60 9.82
N ALA A 411 22.58 -5.03 9.91
CA ALA A 411 22.95 -6.30 10.52
C ALA A 411 22.96 -6.22 12.05
N ALA A 412 22.71 -7.35 12.72
CA ALA A 412 22.79 -7.43 14.16
C ALA A 412 24.23 -7.18 14.71
N PRO A 413 24.38 -6.54 15.88
CA PRO A 413 25.69 -6.36 16.52
C PRO A 413 26.36 -7.70 16.85
N ARG A 414 27.67 -7.85 16.57
CA ARG A 414 28.48 -9.04 16.91
C ARG A 414 29.16 -8.88 18.28
N GLY A 415 29.26 -9.97 19.08
CA GLY A 415 30.07 -10.04 20.31
C GLY A 415 29.31 -10.24 21.64
N ARG A 416 30.04 -10.29 22.78
CA ARG A 416 29.56 -10.55 24.18
C ARG A 416 28.44 -9.60 24.67
N HIS A 417 28.09 -8.56 23.89
CA HIS A 417 27.02 -7.61 24.18
C HIS A 417 25.62 -8.05 23.71
N ARG A 418 25.43 -9.30 23.25
CA ARG A 418 24.15 -9.88 22.79
C ARG A 418 22.95 -9.66 23.74
N ARG A 419 23.18 -9.51 25.05
CA ARG A 419 22.11 -9.27 26.05
C ARG A 419 21.78 -7.79 26.32
N ARG A 420 22.57 -6.82 25.84
CA ARG A 420 22.44 -5.39 26.25
C ARG A 420 21.98 -4.40 25.18
N ARG A 421 21.78 -4.78 23.92
CA ARG A 421 21.37 -3.82 22.86
C ARG A 421 20.41 -4.44 21.82
N ARG A 422 19.21 -4.86 22.25
CA ARG A 422 18.08 -4.86 21.31
C ARG A 422 17.58 -3.42 21.24
N VAL A 423 17.76 -2.78 20.09
CA VAL A 423 17.20 -1.45 19.84
C VAL A 423 15.69 -1.62 19.66
N PRO A 424 14.85 -1.01 20.51
CA PRO A 424 13.41 -1.12 20.33
C PRO A 424 13.00 -0.33 19.08
N VAL A 425 12.46 -1.02 18.06
CA VAL A 425 11.94 -0.38 16.83
C VAL A 425 10.89 0.68 17.17
N ALA A 426 10.08 0.46 18.20
CA ALA A 426 9.12 1.44 18.70
C ALA A 426 9.77 2.82 18.97
N ARG A 427 10.99 2.88 19.54
CA ARG A 427 11.68 4.16 19.79
C ARG A 427 12.14 4.84 18.50
N VAL A 428 12.47 4.05 17.48
CA VAL A 428 12.84 4.55 16.15
C VAL A 428 11.60 5.12 15.45
N VAL A 429 10.45 4.45 15.60
CA VAL A 429 9.14 4.95 15.11
C VAL A 429 8.71 6.21 15.87
N ASP A 430 8.82 6.25 17.20
CA ASP A 430 8.50 7.45 17.98
C ASP A 430 9.35 8.65 17.55
N ALA A 431 10.65 8.43 17.33
CA ALA A 431 11.55 9.45 16.79
C ALA A 431 11.19 9.88 15.36
N LEU A 432 10.65 8.99 14.53
CA LEU A 432 10.12 9.34 13.20
C LEU A 432 8.97 10.31 13.34
N LEU A 433 7.98 9.96 14.18
CA LEU A 433 6.79 10.78 14.40
C LEU A 433 7.14 12.15 14.97
N GLN A 434 8.10 12.22 15.90
CA GLN A 434 8.61 13.49 16.44
C GLN A 434 9.34 14.31 15.37
N THR A 435 10.15 13.67 14.52
CA THR A 435 10.86 14.37 13.44
C THR A 435 9.88 14.88 12.39
N ALA A 436 8.85 14.12 12.03
CA ALA A 436 7.83 14.53 11.08
C ALA A 436 7.09 15.82 11.52
N ARG A 437 6.97 16.08 12.83
CA ARG A 437 6.43 17.36 13.33
C ARG A 437 7.29 18.57 12.98
N GLN A 438 8.61 18.40 12.84
CA GLN A 438 9.52 19.46 12.40
C GLN A 438 9.43 19.71 10.89
N PHE A 439 8.84 18.77 10.14
CA PHE A 439 8.63 18.82 8.71
C PHE A 439 7.11 18.74 8.40
N PRO A 440 6.28 19.69 8.86
CA PRO A 440 4.83 19.61 8.80
C PRO A 440 4.25 19.27 7.42
N VAL A 441 4.92 19.61 6.33
CA VAL A 441 4.54 19.20 4.96
C VAL A 441 4.38 17.66 4.81
N LEU A 442 5.13 16.87 5.60
CA LEU A 442 5.01 15.40 5.67
C LEU A 442 3.76 14.91 6.41
N LEU A 443 3.05 15.80 7.11
CA LEU A 443 1.83 15.53 7.86
C LEU A 443 0.60 16.13 7.17
N GLY A 444 0.76 16.67 5.98
CA GLY A 444 -0.32 17.33 5.25
C GLY A 444 -1.06 16.43 4.26
N ARG A 445 -2.09 17.00 3.65
CA ARG A 445 -2.86 16.43 2.55
C ARG A 445 -2.75 17.35 1.34
N LEU A 446 -2.68 16.76 0.15
CA LEU A 446 -2.66 17.53 -1.09
C LEU A 446 -4.07 18.08 -1.36
N ALA A 447 -4.20 19.38 -1.58
CA ALA A 447 -5.43 20.06 -1.94
C ALA A 447 -5.27 20.73 -3.32
N GLY A 448 -6.29 20.57 -4.17
CA GLY A 448 -6.28 21.08 -5.53
C GLY A 448 -7.00 22.43 -5.69
N PRO A 449 -6.94 23.03 -6.89
CA PRO A 449 -7.67 24.25 -7.21
C PRO A 449 -9.19 24.05 -7.04
N GLY A 450 -9.82 24.80 -6.13
CA GLY A 450 -11.28 24.82 -5.96
C GLY A 450 -11.87 23.93 -4.85
N SER A 451 -11.06 23.41 -3.92
CA SER A 451 -11.55 22.58 -2.81
C SER A 451 -12.16 23.34 -1.62
N ASP A 452 -12.17 24.68 -1.63
CA ASP A 452 -12.85 25.50 -0.61
C ASP A 452 -14.17 26.06 -1.15
N ARG A 453 -15.28 25.40 -0.79
CA ARG A 453 -16.60 26.04 -0.72
C ARG A 453 -17.32 25.55 0.53
N SER A 454 -16.93 26.13 1.66
CA SER A 454 -17.76 26.16 2.87
C SER A 454 -17.41 27.38 3.72
N SER A 455 -17.98 28.53 3.36
CA SER A 455 -18.31 29.59 4.31
C SER A 455 -19.26 30.57 3.64
N ASP A 456 -20.47 30.65 4.18
CA ASP A 456 -21.30 31.84 4.11
C ASP A 456 -20.45 33.05 4.50
N ASP A 457 -20.13 33.90 3.53
CA ASP A 457 -19.94 35.33 3.73
C ASP A 457 -20.02 36.00 2.37
N GLY A 458 -21.10 36.77 2.19
CA GLY A 458 -21.23 37.66 1.06
C GLY A 458 -20.12 38.71 1.10
N ASN A 459 -19.51 38.94 -0.06
CA ASN A 459 -18.60 40.04 -0.39
C ASN A 459 -17.09 39.76 -0.26
N SER A 460 -16.54 39.03 -1.25
CA SER A 460 -15.20 39.33 -1.76
C SER A 460 -15.11 38.99 -3.24
N SER A 461 -15.18 40.00 -4.09
CA SER A 461 -14.72 39.95 -5.47
C SER A 461 -13.19 39.92 -5.47
N ASP A 462 -12.60 38.75 -5.23
CA ASP A 462 -11.20 38.51 -5.59
C ASP A 462 -11.02 37.06 -6.01
N GLY A 463 -11.34 36.79 -7.27
CA GLY A 463 -11.06 35.53 -7.93
C GLY A 463 -9.56 35.38 -8.18
N SER A 464 -8.78 35.13 -7.13
CA SER A 464 -7.37 34.79 -7.25
C SER A 464 -7.18 33.27 -7.37
N SER A 465 -6.27 32.90 -8.25
CA SER A 465 -5.95 31.55 -8.71
C SER A 465 -5.34 30.66 -7.62
N ALA A 466 -6.16 29.94 -6.84
CA ALA A 466 -5.64 28.97 -5.87
C ALA A 466 -5.03 27.75 -6.59
N GLY A 467 -3.70 27.69 -6.69
CA GLY A 467 -2.96 26.53 -7.18
C GLY A 467 -2.96 25.35 -6.20
N TRP A 468 -2.37 24.22 -6.59
CA TRP A 468 -2.20 23.06 -5.69
C TRP A 468 -1.39 23.43 -4.44
N ARG A 469 -1.80 22.91 -3.28
CA ARG A 469 -1.17 23.18 -1.98
C ARG A 469 -1.19 21.94 -1.09
N VAL A 470 -0.31 21.90 -0.09
CA VAL A 470 -0.38 20.93 1.00
C VAL A 470 -0.99 21.61 2.21
N VAL A 471 -2.09 21.07 2.71
CA VAL A 471 -2.79 21.58 3.90
C VAL A 471 -2.50 20.65 5.07
N VAL A 472 -2.04 21.21 6.18
CA VAL A 472 -1.79 20.51 7.43
C VAL A 472 -2.77 21.04 8.45
N ASP A 473 -3.72 20.20 8.84
CA ASP A 473 -4.59 20.47 9.98
C ASP A 473 -3.87 20.00 11.26
N PRO A 474 -3.51 20.89 12.20
CA PRO A 474 -2.89 20.51 13.45
C PRO A 474 -3.79 19.61 14.33
N ALA A 475 -5.11 19.69 14.18
CA ALA A 475 -6.08 18.87 14.90
C ALA A 475 -6.24 17.47 14.30
N ASP A 476 -6.04 17.32 12.98
CA ASP A 476 -6.00 16.02 12.29
C ASP A 476 -4.77 15.88 11.36
N PRO A 477 -3.55 15.74 11.92
CA PRO A 477 -2.36 15.52 11.11
C PRO A 477 -2.43 14.19 10.36
N ASN A 478 -2.02 14.18 9.09
CA ASN A 478 -1.95 12.99 8.25
C ASN A 478 -0.72 12.14 8.61
N TRP A 479 -0.79 11.45 9.75
CA TRP A 479 0.32 10.72 10.34
C TRP A 479 0.92 9.66 9.39
N PRO A 480 2.24 9.41 9.45
CA PRO A 480 2.91 8.43 8.61
C PRO A 480 2.32 7.02 8.75
N ALA A 481 2.15 6.33 7.63
CA ALA A 481 1.75 4.92 7.65
C ALA A 481 2.95 4.05 8.07
N VAL A 482 2.85 3.41 9.25
CA VAL A 482 3.90 2.52 9.77
C VAL A 482 3.43 1.08 9.71
N THR A 483 4.30 0.20 9.24
CA THR A 483 3.99 -1.19 8.96
C THR A 483 5.15 -2.09 9.37
N GLU A 484 4.90 -3.30 9.86
CA GLU A 484 5.95 -4.24 10.25
C GLU A 484 5.72 -5.64 9.71
N ALA A 485 6.80 -6.33 9.35
CA ALA A 485 6.81 -7.72 8.90
C ALA A 485 8.04 -8.49 9.43
N ARG A 486 7.99 -9.83 9.39
CA ARG A 486 9.08 -10.70 9.88
C ARG A 486 9.49 -11.71 8.82
N ALA A 487 10.71 -11.59 8.31
CA ALA A 487 11.31 -12.52 7.36
C ALA A 487 12.03 -13.67 8.10
N HIS A 488 11.24 -14.59 8.67
CA HIS A 488 11.71 -15.65 9.59
C HIS A 488 12.81 -16.59 9.01
N GLY A 489 12.88 -16.74 7.69
CA GLY A 489 13.89 -17.55 6.99
C GLY A 489 15.11 -16.80 6.44
N HIS A 490 15.15 -15.46 6.55
CA HIS A 490 16.17 -14.65 5.89
C HIS A 490 17.08 -13.94 6.90
N THR A 491 18.36 -13.79 6.55
CA THR A 491 19.33 -13.02 7.33
C THR A 491 19.97 -11.95 6.47
N ILE A 492 20.30 -10.80 7.07
CA ILE A 492 21.07 -9.74 6.41
C ILE A 492 22.44 -10.27 5.93
N ALA A 493 23.01 -11.26 6.62
CA ALA A 493 24.24 -11.91 6.21
C ALA A 493 24.09 -12.72 4.90
N ALA A 494 22.93 -13.37 4.70
CA ALA A 494 22.62 -14.07 3.45
C ALA A 494 22.39 -13.07 2.31
N LEU A 495 21.62 -12.01 2.54
CA LEU A 495 21.46 -10.92 1.57
C LEU A 495 22.80 -10.33 1.15
N ARG A 496 23.70 -10.10 2.11
CA ARG A 496 25.06 -9.62 1.82
C ARG A 496 25.87 -10.58 0.94
N ARG A 497 25.72 -11.90 1.10
CA ARG A 497 26.36 -12.90 0.23
C ARG A 497 25.78 -12.90 -1.18
N ALA A 498 24.48 -12.62 -1.30
CA ALA A 498 23.80 -12.42 -2.56
C ALA A 498 23.93 -10.98 -3.10
N HIS A 499 24.87 -10.18 -2.58
CA HIS A 499 25.10 -8.79 -2.98
C HIS A 499 23.83 -7.90 -2.94
N PHE A 500 22.89 -8.23 -2.06
CA PHE A 500 21.57 -7.59 -1.94
C PHE A 500 20.79 -7.56 -3.26
N ALA A 501 20.97 -8.53 -4.16
CA ALA A 501 20.15 -8.67 -5.37
C ALA A 501 18.66 -8.68 -5.01
N TRP A 502 17.82 -7.95 -5.76
CA TRP A 502 16.39 -7.85 -5.45
C TRP A 502 15.69 -9.21 -5.41
N ALA A 503 16.09 -10.15 -6.28
CA ALA A 503 15.58 -11.52 -6.28
C ALA A 503 15.90 -12.31 -4.99
N ALA A 504 16.91 -11.89 -4.22
CA ALA A 504 17.25 -12.49 -2.94
C ALA A 504 16.50 -11.84 -1.75
N TRP A 505 15.76 -10.74 -1.98
CA TRP A 505 15.00 -10.09 -0.93
C TRP A 505 13.83 -10.99 -0.52
N PRO A 506 13.54 -11.11 0.78
CA PRO A 506 12.36 -11.84 1.22
C PRO A 506 11.09 -11.17 0.68
N PRO A 507 9.99 -11.93 0.46
CA PRO A 507 8.72 -11.37 0.03
C PRO A 507 8.27 -10.20 0.90
N GLU A 508 8.49 -10.25 2.22
CA GLU A 508 8.17 -9.17 3.15
C GLU A 508 8.92 -7.87 2.85
N ALA A 509 10.15 -7.93 2.35
CA ALA A 509 10.92 -6.76 1.93
C ALA A 509 10.66 -6.35 0.48
N ALA A 510 10.24 -7.29 -0.38
CA ALA A 510 9.85 -7.01 -1.76
C ALA A 510 8.41 -6.45 -1.86
N ALA A 511 7.56 -6.74 -0.87
CA ALA A 511 6.15 -6.44 -0.84
C ALA A 511 5.76 -5.13 -0.14
N ALA A 512 6.72 -4.28 0.19
CA ALA A 512 6.44 -2.91 0.58
C ALA A 512 5.85 -2.19 -0.65
N ASP A 513 4.53 -2.31 -0.83
CA ASP A 513 3.80 -1.92 -2.04
C ASP A 513 3.95 -0.41 -2.33
N LEU A 514 4.73 -0.08 -3.36
CA LEU A 514 5.15 1.29 -3.65
C LEU A 514 4.42 1.96 -4.81
N HIS A 515 3.55 1.29 -5.56
CA HIS A 515 2.89 1.94 -6.70
C HIS A 515 1.40 1.64 -6.77
N THR A 516 0.58 2.70 -6.82
CA THR A 516 -0.86 2.73 -7.10
C THR A 516 -1.85 2.86 -5.92
N ARG A 517 -1.73 3.90 -5.08
CA ARG A 517 -2.89 4.50 -4.39
C ARG A 517 -2.78 6.04 -4.27
N PRO A 518 -3.81 6.82 -4.65
CA PRO A 518 -3.82 8.28 -4.53
C PRO A 518 -3.95 8.82 -3.09
N ALA A 519 -4.23 7.97 -2.10
CA ALA A 519 -4.58 8.40 -0.72
C ALA A 519 -3.64 7.87 0.38
N LEU A 520 -2.37 7.62 0.08
CA LEU A 520 -1.37 7.35 1.13
C LEU A 520 -0.93 8.65 1.82
N PRO A 521 -0.56 8.61 3.12
CA PRO A 521 0.08 9.74 3.78
C PRO A 521 1.36 10.15 3.05
N MET A 522 1.77 11.41 3.25
CA MET A 522 2.94 12.01 2.60
C MET A 522 4.26 11.29 2.94
N LEU A 523 4.28 10.54 4.05
CA LEU A 523 5.37 9.73 4.55
C LEU A 523 4.86 8.33 4.94
N GLY A 524 5.62 7.29 4.61
CA GLY A 524 5.39 5.91 5.04
C GLY A 524 6.67 5.21 5.49
N LEU A 525 6.53 4.22 6.38
CA LEU A 525 7.60 3.36 6.88
C LEU A 525 7.14 1.90 6.91
N HIS A 526 7.92 1.02 6.29
CA HIS A 526 7.80 -0.43 6.43
C HIS A 526 9.06 -1.01 7.08
N VAL A 527 8.89 -1.74 8.19
CA VAL A 527 9.99 -2.33 8.96
C VAL A 527 9.97 -3.85 8.79
N VAL A 528 11.08 -4.40 8.28
CA VAL A 528 11.25 -5.86 8.16
C VAL A 528 12.26 -6.34 9.18
N HIS A 529 11.84 -7.28 10.02
CA HIS A 529 12.71 -7.96 10.97
C HIS A 529 13.26 -9.24 10.36
N TYR A 530 14.57 -9.42 10.40
CA TYR A 530 15.29 -10.59 9.89
C TYR A 530 15.72 -11.53 11.03
N ALA A 531 15.93 -12.79 10.69
CA ALA A 531 16.56 -13.73 11.61
C ALA A 531 17.94 -13.22 12.08
N CYS A 532 18.37 -13.70 13.24
CA CYS A 532 19.57 -13.25 13.95
C CYS A 532 19.58 -11.77 14.37
N GLY A 533 18.45 -11.05 14.29
CA GLY A 533 18.31 -9.68 14.79
C GLY A 533 18.71 -8.58 13.80
N GLY A 534 18.70 -8.87 12.49
CA GLY A 534 18.82 -7.84 11.46
C GLY A 534 17.49 -7.11 11.24
N VAL A 535 17.55 -5.89 10.72
CA VAL A 535 16.36 -5.06 10.43
C VAL A 535 16.58 -4.34 9.10
N SER A 536 15.52 -4.12 8.32
CA SER A 536 15.52 -3.11 7.25
C SER A 536 14.38 -2.11 7.43
N LEU A 537 14.66 -0.84 7.16
CA LEU A 537 13.70 0.26 7.17
C LEU A 537 13.43 0.70 5.72
N HIS A 538 12.20 0.61 5.27
CA HIS A 538 11.74 0.99 3.94
C HIS A 538 10.91 2.25 4.06
N THR A 539 11.38 3.36 3.51
CA THR A 539 10.70 4.64 3.58
C THR A 539 10.05 4.99 2.25
N LYS A 540 8.94 5.71 2.32
CA LYS A 540 8.20 6.27 1.18
C LYS A 540 7.90 7.73 1.45
N ILE A 541 8.32 8.63 0.57
CA ILE A 541 8.00 10.06 0.67
C ILE A 541 7.44 10.54 -0.67
N ARG A 542 6.31 11.26 -0.65
CA ARG A 542 5.74 11.84 -1.87
C ARG A 542 6.74 12.78 -2.53
N HIS A 543 7.04 12.57 -3.81
CA HIS A 543 8.05 13.38 -4.49
C HIS A 543 7.55 14.81 -4.75
N GLN A 544 6.23 15.06 -4.75
CA GLN A 544 5.64 16.40 -4.89
C GLN A 544 6.01 17.34 -3.74
N ILE A 545 6.41 16.83 -2.58
CA ILE A 545 6.72 17.67 -1.42
C ILE A 545 8.21 17.84 -1.18
N MET A 546 9.07 16.97 -1.71
CA MET A 546 10.51 17.14 -1.58
C MET A 546 11.29 16.31 -2.59
N ASP A 547 12.51 16.74 -2.90
CA ASP A 547 13.47 15.98 -3.71
C ASP A 547 14.41 15.12 -2.83
N GLY A 548 15.29 14.34 -3.46
CA GLY A 548 16.22 13.46 -2.75
C GLY A 548 17.16 14.19 -1.77
N SER A 549 17.49 15.46 -2.05
CA SER A 549 18.33 16.31 -1.20
C SER A 549 17.60 16.62 0.11
N ALA A 550 16.33 17.03 0.02
CA ALA A 550 15.48 17.30 1.16
C ALA A 550 15.10 16.02 1.93
N ALA A 551 14.82 14.91 1.23
CA ALA A 551 14.56 13.61 1.86
C ALA A 551 15.76 13.11 2.68
N TRP A 552 16.99 13.26 2.17
CA TRP A 552 18.20 12.94 2.93
C TRP A 552 18.31 13.73 4.24
N ARG A 553 18.00 15.04 4.22
CA ARG A 553 18.03 15.88 5.43
C ARG A 553 17.01 15.42 6.46
N PHE A 554 15.82 15.05 6.01
CA PHE A 554 14.81 14.43 6.86
C PHE A 554 15.33 13.14 7.51
N TYR A 555 15.91 12.22 6.72
CA TYR A 555 16.49 10.98 7.26
C TYR A 555 17.62 11.24 8.25
N ALA A 556 18.47 12.23 8.01
CA ALA A 556 19.54 12.62 8.92
C ALA A 556 18.98 13.17 10.25
N ALA A 557 17.93 13.99 10.19
CA ALA A 557 17.22 14.49 11.37
C ALA A 557 16.58 13.36 12.18
N TRP A 558 15.89 12.45 11.49
CA TRP A 558 15.28 11.28 12.11
C TRP A 558 16.31 10.36 12.76
N ALA A 559 17.45 10.13 12.11
CA ALA A 559 18.54 9.35 12.68
C ALA A 559 19.11 9.99 13.95
N ARG A 560 19.33 11.31 13.96
CA ARG A 560 19.77 12.04 15.16
C ARG A 560 18.76 11.93 16.30
N ALA A 561 17.47 12.12 16.02
CA ALA A 561 16.41 11.99 17.02
C ALA A 561 16.34 10.56 17.59
N SER A 562 16.45 9.54 16.72
CA SER A 562 16.48 8.13 17.11
C SER A 562 17.69 7.82 17.98
N ALA A 563 18.89 8.24 17.56
CA ALA A 563 20.12 8.04 18.30
C ALA A 563 20.09 8.74 19.68
N ALA A 564 19.53 9.96 19.77
CA ALA A 564 19.35 10.68 21.02
C ALA A 564 18.42 9.92 21.99
N SER A 565 17.27 9.42 21.49
CA SER A 565 16.29 8.63 22.25
C SER A 565 16.86 7.28 22.73
N ILE A 566 17.78 6.67 21.98
CA ILE A 566 18.29 5.32 22.25
C ILE A 566 19.60 5.34 23.05
N ARG A 567 20.51 6.27 22.78
CA ARG A 567 21.92 6.24 23.27
C ARG A 567 22.33 7.46 24.10
N GLY A 568 21.50 8.51 24.22
CA GLY A 568 21.79 9.73 24.99
C GLY A 568 22.78 10.70 24.30
N ARG A 569 22.91 11.93 24.84
CA ARG A 569 23.59 13.08 24.17
C ARG A 569 25.06 12.85 23.79
N ARG A 570 25.82 12.02 24.54
CA ARG A 570 27.24 11.72 24.24
C ARG A 570 27.46 11.05 22.88
N HIS A 571 26.51 10.25 22.40
CA HIS A 571 26.63 9.56 21.11
C HIS A 571 26.40 10.50 19.92
N LEU A 572 25.57 11.52 20.09
CA LEU A 572 25.30 12.56 19.07
C LEU A 572 26.59 13.30 18.69
N HIS A 573 27.41 13.64 19.69
CA HIS A 573 28.69 14.31 19.49
C HIS A 573 29.69 13.48 18.66
N LEU A 574 29.78 12.16 18.90
CA LEU A 574 30.65 11.26 18.13
C LEU A 574 30.20 11.10 16.67
N GLN A 575 28.89 11.08 16.44
CA GLN A 575 28.32 11.02 15.09
C GLN A 575 28.61 12.31 14.31
N GLN A 576 28.45 13.49 14.96
CA GLN A 576 28.79 14.79 14.37
C GLN A 576 30.27 14.88 13.99
N GLN A 577 31.18 14.41 14.86
CA GLN A 577 32.61 14.36 14.55
C GLN A 577 32.94 13.44 13.35
N HIS A 578 32.24 12.30 13.21
CA HIS A 578 32.46 11.38 12.08
C HIS A 578 32.00 11.98 10.74
N VAL A 579 30.85 12.67 10.74
CA VAL A 579 30.32 13.38 9.56
C VAL A 579 31.27 14.52 9.14
N GLN A 580 31.75 15.32 10.09
CA GLN A 580 32.73 16.39 9.81
C GLN A 580 34.01 15.84 9.18
N LYS A 581 34.53 14.70 9.66
CA LYS A 581 35.72 14.03 9.08
C LYS A 581 35.50 13.53 7.65
N GLN A 582 34.31 13.00 7.32
CA GLN A 582 34.00 12.60 5.94
C GLN A 582 33.79 13.80 5.00
N GLN A 583 33.22 14.90 5.51
CA GLN A 583 33.02 16.13 4.74
C GLN A 583 34.33 16.85 4.42
N HIS A 584 35.37 16.76 5.28
CA HIS A 584 36.69 17.35 5.02
C HIS A 584 37.42 16.75 3.79
N GLY A 585 37.01 15.58 3.30
CA GLY A 585 37.52 15.00 2.05
C GLY A 585 36.85 15.53 0.77
N LEU A 586 35.74 16.26 0.89
CA LEU A 586 34.98 16.86 -0.21
C LEU A 586 35.25 18.37 -0.20
N LYS A 587 36.29 18.81 -0.91
CA LYS A 587 36.62 20.24 -1.06
C LYS A 587 35.56 20.97 -1.89
N HIS A 588 34.39 21.28 -1.31
CA HIS A 588 33.57 22.41 -1.73
C HIS A 588 32.73 22.88 -0.54
N GLY A 589 32.88 24.16 -0.21
CA GLY A 589 32.26 24.81 0.94
C GLY A 589 30.74 24.65 0.96
N GLY A 590 30.25 24.16 2.09
CA GLY A 590 28.85 24.16 2.48
C GLY A 590 28.83 24.00 4.00
N SER A 591 28.10 24.90 4.67
CA SER A 591 27.89 24.97 6.12
C SER A 591 27.50 23.62 6.73
N HIS A 592 27.56 23.51 8.06
CA HIS A 592 27.16 22.34 8.85
C HIS A 592 25.74 21.85 8.51
N LEU A 593 25.63 21.06 7.44
CA LEU A 593 24.40 20.60 6.82
C LEU A 593 23.82 19.45 7.65
N GLY A 594 23.06 19.83 8.66
CA GLY A 594 22.35 18.90 9.54
C GLY A 594 21.80 19.54 10.80
N ASP A 595 22.32 20.66 11.28
CA ASP A 595 21.85 21.24 12.55
C ASP A 595 20.81 22.36 12.35
N ASP A 596 20.72 22.92 11.13
CA ASP A 596 19.75 23.97 10.82
C ASP A 596 18.31 23.41 10.73
N PRO A 597 17.31 24.11 11.30
CA PRO A 597 15.92 23.73 11.17
C PRO A 597 15.47 23.70 9.70
N PRO A 598 14.54 22.82 9.32
CA PRO A 598 14.09 22.72 7.94
C PRO A 598 13.40 24.01 7.49
N VAL A 599 13.76 24.48 6.30
CA VAL A 599 13.17 25.66 5.67
C VAL A 599 12.10 25.19 4.68
N LEU A 600 10.83 25.45 5.00
CA LEU A 600 9.67 24.96 4.24
C LEU A 600 8.99 26.03 3.38
N ASP A 601 9.38 27.30 3.53
CA ASP A 601 8.81 28.40 2.76
C ASP A 601 9.22 28.29 1.29
N ARG A 602 8.24 28.02 0.43
CA ARG A 602 8.42 27.85 -1.02
C ARG A 602 8.75 29.15 -1.72
N ARG A 603 8.42 30.29 -1.13
CA ARG A 603 8.75 31.63 -1.64
C ARG A 603 10.26 31.84 -1.75
N LEU A 604 11.00 31.25 -0.83
CA LEU A 604 12.46 31.31 -0.85
C LEU A 604 13.06 30.70 -2.12
N LEU A 605 12.38 29.74 -2.76
CA LEU A 605 12.76 29.28 -4.09
C LEU A 605 12.07 30.11 -5.19
N SER A 606 10.74 30.28 -5.13
CA SER A 606 9.98 30.94 -6.21
C SER A 606 10.43 32.37 -6.48
N ASP A 607 10.74 33.16 -5.46
CA ASP A 607 11.18 34.56 -5.62
C ASP A 607 12.52 34.65 -6.35
N ARG A 608 13.37 33.61 -6.20
CA ARG A 608 14.69 33.51 -6.86
C ARG A 608 14.61 32.97 -8.28
N ILE A 609 13.45 32.44 -8.68
CA ILE A 609 13.21 31.86 -10.01
C ILE A 609 12.00 32.50 -10.71
N ALA A 610 11.43 33.58 -10.17
CA ALA A 610 10.31 34.30 -10.77
C ALA A 610 10.78 35.07 -12.01
N PRO A 611 10.00 35.09 -13.11
CA PRO A 611 10.32 35.91 -14.28
C PRO A 611 10.21 37.38 -13.89
N GLY A 612 11.34 38.01 -13.55
CA GLY A 612 11.38 39.42 -13.14
C GLY A 612 12.55 39.83 -12.23
N HIS A 613 13.32 38.89 -11.69
CA HIS A 613 14.57 39.21 -10.96
C HIS A 613 15.81 38.96 -11.81
N ALA A 614 15.83 39.53 -13.02
CA ALA A 614 17.10 40.02 -13.54
C ALA A 614 17.47 41.24 -12.69
N PRO A 615 18.75 41.42 -12.29
CA PRO A 615 19.18 42.67 -11.68
C PRO A 615 18.73 43.85 -12.57
N PRO A 616 18.25 44.96 -11.97
CA PRO A 616 17.56 46.01 -12.71
C PRO A 616 18.48 46.64 -13.74
N GLY A 617 18.21 46.36 -15.01
CA GLY A 617 18.92 46.90 -16.15
C GLY A 617 18.45 46.21 -17.42
N GLU A 618 17.65 46.94 -18.20
CA GLU A 618 17.30 46.68 -19.60
C GLU A 618 15.99 45.92 -19.86
N THR A 619 15.07 46.73 -20.39
CA THR A 619 13.71 46.49 -20.87
C THR A 619 13.63 45.50 -22.02
N CYS A 620 12.55 44.71 -22.08
CA CYS A 620 12.17 43.96 -23.27
C CYS A 620 10.83 44.47 -23.83
N PRO A 621 10.85 45.12 -25.01
CA PRO A 621 9.75 45.03 -25.95
C PRO A 621 10.28 44.51 -27.30
N GLY A 622 9.70 43.41 -27.80
CA GLY A 622 9.85 43.02 -29.20
C GLY A 622 9.91 41.52 -29.44
N LEU A 623 8.83 40.96 -30.00
CA LEU A 623 8.92 39.76 -30.86
C LEU A 623 9.98 39.99 -31.95
N LEU A 624 10.76 38.96 -32.33
CA LEU A 624 11.16 38.67 -33.72
C LEU A 624 11.88 37.31 -33.88
N ARG A 625 11.73 36.73 -35.08
CA ARG A 625 12.10 35.37 -35.56
C ARG A 625 13.62 35.05 -35.54
N PRO A 626 14.04 33.76 -35.56
CA PRO A 626 15.44 33.38 -35.76
C PRO A 626 15.83 33.21 -37.25
N PRO A 627 17.12 33.43 -37.63
CA PRO A 627 17.64 33.20 -38.98
C PRO A 627 18.17 31.76 -39.21
N PRO A 628 18.50 31.36 -40.46
CA PRO A 628 18.68 29.98 -40.87
C PRO A 628 20.13 29.61 -41.22
N ASP A 629 21.04 29.46 -40.24
CA ASP A 629 22.40 28.98 -40.52
C ASP A 629 23.18 28.58 -39.26
N GLY A 630 23.38 27.26 -39.12
CA GLY A 630 23.98 26.63 -37.94
C GLY A 630 25.49 26.88 -37.75
N ARG A 631 25.84 27.97 -37.07
CA ARG A 631 27.17 28.14 -36.44
C ARG A 631 27.07 28.14 -34.91
N CYS A 632 28.01 27.44 -34.26
CA CYS A 632 28.23 27.52 -32.82
C CYS A 632 28.61 28.95 -32.42
N ILE A 633 28.02 29.45 -31.33
CA ILE A 633 28.40 30.71 -30.69
C ILE A 633 28.82 30.41 -29.24
N ASP A 634 29.90 31.07 -28.85
CA ASP A 634 30.59 30.97 -27.57
C ASP A 634 29.88 31.77 -26.46
N ALA A 635 30.28 31.50 -25.23
CA ALA A 635 29.63 31.82 -23.97
C ALA A 635 29.00 33.23 -23.78
N GLY A 636 27.76 33.22 -23.28
CA GLY A 636 27.39 33.99 -22.10
C GLY A 636 26.43 35.16 -22.33
N HIS A 637 25.14 34.90 -22.51
CA HIS A 637 24.05 35.85 -22.21
C HIS A 637 22.69 35.15 -22.16
N GLN A 638 21.69 35.84 -21.60
CA GLN A 638 20.28 35.43 -21.44
C GLN A 638 19.67 34.73 -22.68
N ASP A 639 20.15 35.12 -23.88
CA ASP A 639 19.81 34.56 -25.20
C ASP A 639 20.03 33.04 -25.34
N ASP A 640 21.04 32.47 -24.67
CA ASP A 640 21.37 31.04 -24.81
C ASP A 640 20.29 30.13 -24.20
N ALA A 641 19.63 30.63 -23.17
CA ALA A 641 18.69 29.85 -22.41
C ALA A 641 17.26 29.96 -22.96
N ASP A 642 16.91 31.06 -23.63
CA ASP A 642 15.69 31.18 -24.43
C ASP A 642 15.79 30.27 -25.67
N ARG A 643 16.93 30.31 -26.37
CA ARG A 643 17.22 29.36 -27.47
C ARG A 643 17.24 27.91 -27.00
N TYR A 644 17.75 27.64 -25.81
CA TYR A 644 17.74 26.29 -25.23
C TYR A 644 16.33 25.82 -24.90
N ILE A 645 15.47 26.66 -24.35
CA ILE A 645 14.08 26.30 -24.04
C ILE A 645 13.26 26.05 -25.31
N ASP A 646 13.35 26.95 -26.29
CA ASP A 646 12.70 26.75 -27.59
C ASP A 646 13.27 25.52 -28.31
N GLY A 647 14.57 25.31 -28.17
CA GLY A 647 15.28 24.12 -28.65
C GLY A 647 14.78 22.84 -27.97
N VAL A 648 14.59 22.86 -26.65
CA VAL A 648 14.04 21.74 -25.87
C VAL A 648 12.60 21.45 -26.27
N ALA A 649 11.75 22.47 -26.31
CA ALA A 649 10.35 22.30 -26.70
C ALA A 649 10.22 21.78 -28.15
N ARG A 650 11.07 22.27 -29.06
CA ARG A 650 11.14 21.76 -30.44
C ARG A 650 11.65 20.32 -30.48
N PHE A 651 12.73 20.03 -29.79
CA PHE A 651 13.29 18.69 -29.67
C PHE A 651 12.26 17.69 -29.13
N LEU A 652 11.55 18.03 -28.07
CA LEU A 652 10.52 17.18 -27.49
C LEU A 652 9.40 16.90 -28.51
N ARG A 653 8.97 17.91 -29.27
CA ARG A 653 8.00 17.71 -30.37
C ARG A 653 8.55 16.85 -31.50
N ASP A 654 9.81 17.01 -31.86
CA ASP A 654 10.45 16.21 -32.92
C ASP A 654 10.55 14.75 -32.49
N VAL A 655 10.98 14.47 -31.24
CA VAL A 655 10.98 13.12 -30.68
C VAL A 655 9.58 12.52 -30.60
N ALA A 656 8.58 13.31 -30.20
CA ALA A 656 7.19 12.85 -30.15
C ALA A 656 6.64 12.46 -31.54
N ARG A 657 7.18 13.04 -32.63
CA ARG A 657 6.81 12.73 -34.01
C ARG A 657 7.56 11.54 -34.61
N CYS A 658 8.73 11.19 -34.09
CA CYS A 658 9.45 10.01 -34.56
C CYS A 658 8.60 8.76 -34.24
N PRO A 659 8.19 7.95 -35.23
CA PRO A 659 7.38 6.78 -34.97
C PRO A 659 8.14 5.80 -34.09
N VAL A 660 7.43 5.19 -33.14
CA VAL A 660 7.96 4.07 -32.38
C VAL A 660 7.31 2.81 -32.93
N ASP A 661 8.14 1.85 -33.34
CA ASP A 661 7.68 0.54 -33.78
C ASP A 661 6.84 -0.14 -32.69
N ALA A 662 5.71 -0.72 -33.06
CA ALA A 662 4.77 -1.38 -32.14
C ALA A 662 5.43 -2.58 -31.42
N GLU A 663 6.30 -3.33 -32.10
CA GLU A 663 7.03 -4.45 -31.50
C GLU A 663 8.01 -3.96 -30.44
N ALA A 664 8.70 -2.86 -30.75
CA ALA A 664 9.59 -2.16 -29.83
C ALA A 664 8.88 -1.50 -28.64
N ALA A 665 7.61 -1.16 -28.77
CA ALA A 665 6.78 -0.60 -27.71
C ALA A 665 6.25 -1.67 -26.75
N ALA A 666 6.16 -2.92 -27.21
CA ALA A 666 5.73 -4.06 -26.41
C ALA A 666 6.89 -4.78 -25.69
N GLU A 667 8.15 -4.43 -25.97
CA GLU A 667 9.32 -5.11 -25.39
C GLU A 667 9.41 -4.86 -23.87
N PRO A 668 9.46 -5.92 -23.04
CA PRO A 668 9.61 -5.77 -21.60
C PRO A 668 11.00 -5.21 -21.26
N PHE A 669 11.08 -4.47 -20.16
CA PHE A 669 12.33 -3.95 -19.61
C PHE A 669 12.59 -4.51 -18.22
N ALA A 670 13.85 -4.49 -17.81
CA ALA A 670 14.29 -4.93 -16.50
C ALA A 670 15.15 -3.84 -15.85
N VAL A 671 15.31 -3.90 -14.53
CA VAL A 671 16.30 -3.09 -13.81
C VAL A 671 17.51 -3.95 -13.48
N ARG A 672 18.69 -3.44 -13.83
CA ARG A 672 19.96 -4.09 -13.50
C ARG A 672 20.84 -3.17 -12.68
N ARG A 673 21.59 -3.79 -11.77
CA ARG A 673 22.54 -3.13 -10.89
C ARG A 673 23.95 -3.25 -11.46
N PHE A 674 24.61 -2.13 -11.62
CA PHE A 674 25.99 -2.04 -12.07
C PHE A 674 26.88 -1.57 -10.92
N VAL A 675 27.95 -2.30 -10.66
CA VAL A 675 28.92 -1.94 -9.62
C VAL A 675 30.13 -1.32 -10.30
N LEU A 676 30.56 -0.16 -9.82
CA LEU A 676 31.72 0.55 -10.33
C LEU A 676 32.80 0.53 -9.27
N SER A 677 33.79 -0.36 -9.42
CA SER A 677 34.90 -0.40 -8.48
C SER A 677 35.68 0.92 -8.45
N ALA A 678 36.28 1.22 -7.30
CA ALA A 678 37.14 2.39 -7.15
C ALA A 678 38.31 2.38 -8.16
N ALA A 679 38.81 1.20 -8.51
CA ALA A 679 39.84 1.02 -9.54
C ALA A 679 39.34 1.42 -10.94
N ALA A 680 38.12 1.00 -11.31
CA ALA A 680 37.51 1.39 -12.58
C ALA A 680 37.26 2.91 -12.65
N ILE A 681 36.76 3.50 -11.56
CA ILE A 681 36.56 4.96 -11.45
C ILE A 681 37.89 5.71 -11.57
N ALA A 682 38.93 5.25 -10.87
CA ALA A 682 40.26 5.85 -10.94
C ALA A 682 40.87 5.73 -12.35
N ARG A 683 40.68 4.59 -13.02
CA ARG A 683 41.09 4.41 -14.42
C ARG A 683 40.37 5.39 -15.35
N LEU A 684 39.04 5.49 -15.24
CA LEU A 684 38.23 6.42 -16.02
C LEU A 684 38.72 7.87 -15.87
N LYS A 685 38.99 8.30 -14.64
CA LYS A 685 39.52 9.64 -14.37
C LYS A 685 40.91 9.87 -14.92
N ARG A 686 41.81 8.88 -14.84
CA ARG A 686 43.17 9.01 -15.38
C ARG A 686 43.17 9.11 -16.90
N GLU A 687 42.30 8.36 -17.57
CA GLU A 687 42.28 8.29 -19.04
C GLU A 687 41.50 9.45 -19.69
N HIS A 688 40.46 9.95 -19.02
CA HIS A 688 39.53 10.92 -19.62
C HIS A 688 39.24 12.16 -18.76
N GLY A 689 39.77 12.22 -17.55
CA GLY A 689 39.62 13.39 -16.68
C GLY A 689 40.30 14.62 -17.26
N ALA A 690 39.83 15.80 -16.86
CA ALA A 690 40.53 17.04 -17.16
C ALA A 690 41.90 17.05 -16.44
N PRO A 691 42.96 17.60 -17.05
CA PRO A 691 44.27 17.73 -16.41
C PRO A 691 44.15 18.45 -15.05
N GLU A 692 44.74 17.89 -13.99
CA GLU A 692 44.56 18.36 -12.60
C GLU A 692 44.99 19.82 -12.34
N ALA A 693 45.80 20.41 -13.22
CA ALA A 693 46.27 21.79 -13.11
C ALA A 693 45.75 22.65 -14.28
N ALA A 694 44.74 23.49 -14.00
CA ALA A 694 44.28 24.55 -14.90
C ALA A 694 45.42 25.52 -15.34
N CYS A 695 46.53 25.54 -14.60
CA CYS A 695 47.73 26.34 -14.89
C CYS A 695 48.81 25.62 -15.72
N SER A 696 48.60 24.37 -16.14
CA SER A 696 49.52 23.67 -17.05
C SER A 696 49.24 24.01 -18.52
N ALA A 697 50.23 23.91 -19.41
CA ALA A 697 50.01 24.13 -20.86
C ALA A 697 48.93 23.19 -21.44
N ALA A 698 48.88 21.95 -20.95
CA ALA A 698 47.85 20.96 -21.29
C ALA A 698 46.47 21.36 -20.74
N GLY A 699 46.39 21.87 -19.50
CA GLY A 699 45.15 22.38 -18.91
C GLY A 699 44.63 23.64 -19.62
N ALA A 700 45.51 24.59 -19.95
CA ALA A 700 45.16 25.80 -20.70
C ALA A 700 44.70 25.46 -22.12
N ARG A 701 45.32 24.47 -22.77
CA ARG A 701 44.87 23.94 -24.07
C ARG A 701 43.49 23.28 -23.94
N TYR A 702 43.28 22.42 -22.95
CA TYR A 702 41.99 21.77 -22.71
C TYR A 702 40.86 22.78 -22.42
N VAL A 703 41.14 23.81 -21.61
CA VAL A 703 40.18 24.90 -21.35
C VAL A 703 39.86 25.67 -22.62
N ARG A 704 40.85 25.96 -23.48
CA ARG A 704 40.63 26.62 -24.78
C ARG A 704 39.84 25.76 -25.77
N GLU A 705 40.11 24.46 -25.83
CA GLU A 705 39.46 23.53 -26.77
C GLU A 705 38.02 23.16 -26.34
N HIS A 706 37.75 23.06 -25.03
CA HIS A 706 36.47 22.56 -24.52
C HIS A 706 35.66 23.58 -23.70
N GLY A 707 36.22 24.71 -23.32
CA GLY A 707 35.53 25.75 -22.53
C GLY A 707 35.21 25.33 -21.09
N ILE A 708 35.84 24.27 -20.55
CA ILE A 708 35.56 23.73 -19.21
C ILE A 708 36.85 23.50 -18.42
N ARG A 709 36.78 23.73 -17.10
CA ARG A 709 37.95 23.68 -16.19
C ARG A 709 38.17 22.31 -15.55
N PHE A 710 37.14 21.47 -15.46
CA PHE A 710 37.24 20.14 -14.89
C PHE A 710 36.12 19.22 -15.41
N LEU A 711 36.34 17.90 -15.35
CA LEU A 711 35.32 16.87 -15.49
C LEU A 711 35.15 16.14 -14.17
N SER A 712 33.92 16.03 -13.70
CA SER A 712 33.61 15.25 -12.49
C SER A 712 33.53 13.76 -12.82
N THR A 713 33.63 12.93 -11.77
CA THR A 713 33.32 11.49 -11.86
C THR A 713 31.96 11.24 -12.50
N ASN A 714 30.96 12.04 -12.12
CA ASN A 714 29.58 11.86 -12.57
C ASN A 714 29.44 12.20 -14.05
N ASP A 715 30.15 13.22 -14.56
CA ASP A 715 30.11 13.58 -15.99
C ASP A 715 30.66 12.44 -16.85
N LEU A 716 31.81 11.90 -16.44
CA LEU A 716 32.49 10.82 -17.13
C LEU A 716 31.64 9.54 -17.13
N LEU A 717 31.09 9.18 -15.98
CA LEU A 717 30.24 8.00 -15.88
C LEU A 717 28.95 8.18 -16.67
N CYS A 718 28.32 9.37 -16.66
CA CYS A 718 27.11 9.62 -17.45
C CYS A 718 27.42 9.49 -18.93
N ALA A 719 28.59 9.98 -19.36
CA ALA A 719 29.07 9.80 -20.72
C ALA A 719 29.26 8.32 -21.10
N VAL A 720 29.82 7.49 -20.21
CA VAL A 720 29.99 6.04 -20.46
C VAL A 720 28.64 5.37 -20.67
N PHE A 721 27.70 5.52 -19.73
CA PHE A 721 26.39 4.90 -19.83
C PHE A 721 25.59 5.42 -21.03
N TRP A 722 25.59 6.74 -21.25
CA TRP A 722 24.81 7.36 -22.31
C TRP A 722 25.29 6.93 -23.70
N ARG A 723 26.61 6.83 -23.91
CA ARG A 723 27.17 6.35 -25.18
C ARG A 723 26.86 4.87 -25.42
N ALA A 724 26.97 4.04 -24.39
CA ALA A 724 26.65 2.61 -24.52
C ALA A 724 25.18 2.40 -24.90
N ILE A 725 24.26 3.12 -24.23
CA ILE A 725 22.82 3.12 -24.58
C ILE A 725 22.62 3.61 -26.03
N ALA A 726 23.23 4.73 -26.39
CA ALA A 726 23.10 5.29 -27.74
C ALA A 726 23.59 4.33 -28.84
N ARG A 727 24.72 3.64 -28.62
CA ARG A 727 25.24 2.62 -29.55
C ARG A 727 24.33 1.40 -29.64
N ALA A 728 23.84 0.91 -28.51
CA ALA A 728 22.91 -0.22 -28.49
C ALA A 728 21.63 0.10 -29.27
N HIS A 729 21.06 1.29 -29.07
CA HIS A 729 19.89 1.74 -29.84
C HIS A 729 20.21 1.95 -31.32
N ALA A 730 21.37 2.52 -31.66
CA ALA A 730 21.78 2.68 -33.06
C ALA A 730 21.88 1.32 -33.77
N ALA A 731 22.40 0.29 -33.09
CA ALA A 731 22.51 -1.06 -33.62
C ALA A 731 21.15 -1.74 -33.80
N LEU A 732 20.23 -1.55 -32.87
CA LEU A 732 18.88 -2.08 -32.96
C LEU A 732 18.00 -1.31 -33.96
N ARG A 733 18.26 -0.01 -34.14
CA ARG A 733 17.37 0.95 -34.80
C ARG A 733 18.17 2.05 -35.49
N PRO A 734 18.77 1.76 -36.65
CA PRO A 734 19.59 2.73 -37.37
C PRO A 734 18.82 3.99 -37.86
N GLY A 735 17.48 4.00 -37.77
CA GLY A 735 16.62 5.12 -38.18
C GLY A 735 16.23 6.14 -37.09
N ASP A 736 16.50 5.89 -35.80
CA ASP A 736 16.28 6.89 -34.74
C ASP A 736 17.58 7.68 -34.49
N PRO A 737 17.66 8.96 -34.91
CA PRO A 737 18.88 9.71 -34.76
C PRO A 737 19.04 10.26 -33.34
N HIS A 738 18.04 10.19 -32.45
CA HIS A 738 18.05 10.96 -31.21
C HIS A 738 18.53 10.17 -30.01
N ALA A 739 19.49 10.75 -29.28
CA ALA A 739 19.90 10.30 -27.96
C ALA A 739 19.76 11.44 -26.96
N CYS A 740 19.18 11.14 -25.81
CA CYS A 740 18.90 12.12 -24.78
C CYS A 740 19.49 11.67 -23.44
N LEU A 741 20.11 12.60 -22.73
CA LEU A 741 20.51 12.45 -21.35
C LEU A 741 19.77 13.50 -20.53
N MET A 742 18.97 13.06 -19.58
CA MET A 742 18.32 13.93 -18.62
C MET A 742 19.02 13.81 -17.27
N ILE A 743 19.37 14.93 -16.62
CA ILE A 743 20.05 14.93 -15.32
C ILE A 743 19.20 15.72 -14.33
N ALA A 744 18.84 15.12 -13.20
CA ALA A 744 18.24 15.85 -12.09
C ALA A 744 19.30 16.76 -11.44
N CYS A 745 19.11 18.09 -11.54
CA CYS A 745 20.09 19.08 -11.13
C CYS A 745 19.61 19.89 -9.93
N ASP A 746 20.21 19.70 -8.75
CA ASP A 746 19.94 20.53 -7.56
C ASP A 746 20.46 21.96 -7.79
N VAL A 747 19.54 22.93 -7.87
CA VAL A 747 19.87 24.33 -8.16
C VAL A 747 20.00 25.20 -6.90
N ARG A 748 19.75 24.67 -5.69
CA ARG A 748 19.68 25.47 -4.45
C ARG A 748 20.88 26.42 -4.30
N ALA A 749 22.09 25.87 -4.38
CA ALA A 749 23.32 26.65 -4.24
C ALA A 749 23.52 27.65 -5.38
N ARG A 750 23.02 27.36 -6.58
CA ARG A 750 23.19 28.21 -7.77
C ARG A 750 22.22 29.38 -7.83
N VAL A 751 21.05 29.22 -7.22
CA VAL A 751 20.05 30.29 -7.13
C VAL A 751 20.14 31.05 -5.81
N GLY A 752 21.02 30.65 -4.89
CA GLY A 752 21.13 31.26 -3.56
C GLY A 752 19.96 30.91 -2.63
N ALA A 753 19.29 29.77 -2.85
CA ALA A 753 18.31 29.25 -1.91
C ALA A 753 19.02 28.64 -0.68
N PRO A 754 18.43 28.72 0.52
CA PRO A 754 19.02 28.14 1.72
C PRO A 754 19.32 26.66 1.54
N ALA A 755 20.48 26.22 2.02
CA ALA A 755 20.86 24.83 1.94
C ALA A 755 19.93 23.92 2.78
N ALA A 756 19.20 24.48 3.75
CA ALA A 756 18.16 23.84 4.55
C ALA A 756 16.76 23.83 3.88
N TYR A 757 16.62 24.37 2.66
CA TYR A 757 15.36 24.34 1.92
C TYR A 757 14.89 22.91 1.65
N CYS A 758 13.72 22.55 2.20
CA CYS A 758 13.17 21.19 2.23
C CYS A 758 12.00 20.99 1.24
N GLY A 759 12.04 21.66 0.08
CA GLY A 759 11.13 21.44 -1.06
C GLY A 759 11.82 20.81 -2.28
N ASN A 760 11.15 20.76 -3.44
CA ASN A 760 11.82 20.39 -4.69
C ASN A 760 12.63 21.58 -5.24
N ALA A 761 13.91 21.37 -5.47
CA ALA A 761 14.77 22.30 -6.20
C ALA A 761 15.71 21.57 -7.17
N SER A 762 15.31 20.36 -7.57
CA SER A 762 16.04 19.54 -8.53
C SER A 762 15.34 19.59 -9.89
N PHE A 763 15.90 20.36 -10.83
CA PHE A 763 15.30 20.58 -12.14
C PHE A 763 15.87 19.62 -13.20
N PRO A 764 15.04 19.15 -14.16
CA PRO A 764 15.52 18.30 -15.24
C PRO A 764 16.36 19.12 -16.23
N LEU A 765 17.63 18.74 -16.39
CA LEU A 765 18.54 19.28 -17.38
C LEU A 765 18.66 18.28 -18.54
N LEU A 766 18.26 18.70 -19.75
CA LEU A 766 18.32 17.86 -20.95
C LEU A 766 19.60 18.13 -21.75
N VAL A 767 20.29 17.06 -22.10
CA VAL A 767 21.44 17.05 -22.99
C VAL A 767 21.09 16.19 -24.19
N HIS A 768 21.12 16.78 -25.38
CA HIS A 768 20.80 16.11 -26.63
C HIS A 768 22.05 15.94 -27.50
N ALA A 769 22.09 14.81 -28.20
CA ALA A 769 23.05 14.51 -29.27
C ALA A 769 22.41 13.48 -30.22
N THR A 770 23.04 13.26 -31.38
CA THR A 770 22.64 12.12 -32.20
C THR A 770 23.32 10.82 -31.76
N THR A 771 22.68 9.69 -32.00
CA THR A 771 23.27 8.35 -31.75
C THR A 771 24.60 8.18 -32.49
N ALA A 772 24.66 8.65 -33.73
CA ALA A 772 25.89 8.68 -34.54
C ALA A 772 26.99 9.60 -33.94
N GLN A 773 26.62 10.80 -33.47
CA GLN A 773 27.56 11.70 -32.81
C GLN A 773 28.16 11.07 -31.55
N LEU A 774 27.33 10.44 -30.70
CA LEU A 774 27.79 9.77 -29.48
C LEU A 774 28.67 8.55 -29.77
N ALA A 775 28.39 7.82 -30.85
CA ALA A 775 29.20 6.69 -31.27
C ALA A 775 30.60 7.12 -31.72
N ALA A 776 30.69 8.22 -32.49
CA ALA A 776 31.93 8.67 -33.13
C ALA A 776 32.82 9.55 -32.23
N GLN A 777 32.24 10.38 -31.36
CA GLN A 777 33.02 11.35 -30.59
C GLN A 777 33.76 10.71 -29.40
N PRO A 778 34.93 11.24 -28.99
CA PRO A 778 35.63 10.82 -27.78
C PRO A 778 34.75 10.85 -26.51
N LEU A 779 35.08 10.00 -25.54
CA LEU A 779 34.36 9.95 -24.26
C LEU A 779 34.45 11.29 -23.51
N ALA A 780 35.64 11.90 -23.50
CA ALA A 780 35.89 13.20 -22.88
C ALA A 780 35.02 14.32 -23.48
N ASP A 781 34.79 14.31 -24.80
CA ASP A 781 33.94 15.30 -25.47
C ASP A 781 32.47 15.16 -25.08
N THR A 782 32.01 13.91 -24.93
CA THR A 782 30.68 13.62 -24.40
C THR A 782 30.55 14.12 -22.97
N ALA A 783 31.53 13.85 -22.12
CA ALA A 783 31.56 14.34 -20.73
C ALA A 783 31.64 15.87 -20.67
N ALA A 784 32.39 16.50 -21.58
CA ALA A 784 32.50 17.95 -21.67
C ALA A 784 31.17 18.61 -22.08
N ARG A 785 30.45 18.00 -23.02
CA ARG A 785 29.08 18.39 -23.37
C ARG A 785 28.16 18.38 -22.14
N ILE A 786 28.23 17.32 -21.34
CA ILE A 786 27.46 17.19 -20.09
C ILE A 786 27.85 18.30 -19.11
N ARG A 787 29.15 18.47 -18.84
CA ARG A 787 29.66 19.47 -17.90
C ARG A 787 29.26 20.90 -18.28
N ARG A 788 29.34 21.28 -19.56
CA ARG A 788 28.90 22.61 -20.04
C ARG A 788 27.44 22.85 -19.72
N ARG A 789 26.58 21.85 -19.94
CA ARG A 789 25.15 21.95 -19.61
C ARG A 789 24.90 22.03 -18.11
N VAL A 790 25.61 21.24 -17.30
CA VAL A 790 25.52 21.28 -15.83
C VAL A 790 26.00 22.62 -15.28
N ALA A 791 27.02 23.23 -15.90
CA ALA A 791 27.52 24.54 -15.53
C ALA A 791 26.52 25.67 -15.86
N ALA A 792 25.74 25.51 -16.93
CA ALA A 792 24.71 26.46 -17.35
C ALA A 792 23.38 26.34 -16.58
N ALA A 793 23.26 25.45 -15.59
CA ALA A 793 22.05 25.23 -14.80
C ALA A 793 21.88 26.28 -13.67
N ASP A 794 21.90 27.56 -14.03
CA ASP A 794 21.82 28.74 -13.15
C ASP A 794 20.36 29.14 -12.80
N ALA A 795 20.17 30.30 -12.16
CA ALA A 795 18.83 30.81 -11.81
C ALA A 795 17.96 31.10 -13.04
N PRO A 796 18.45 31.76 -14.11
CA PRO A 796 17.71 31.88 -15.36
C PRO A 796 17.30 30.52 -15.97
N PHE A 797 18.15 29.49 -15.92
CA PHE A 797 17.78 28.13 -16.32
C PHE A 797 16.63 27.59 -15.46
N ALA A 798 16.72 27.72 -14.13
CA ALA A 798 15.70 27.23 -13.21
C ALA A 798 14.34 27.92 -13.41
N ALA A 799 14.33 29.25 -13.58
CA ALA A 799 13.14 30.05 -13.83
C ALA A 799 12.37 29.60 -15.09
N ARG A 800 13.07 29.48 -16.21
CA ARG A 800 12.43 29.07 -17.47
C ARG A 800 12.07 27.60 -17.50
N THR A 801 12.87 26.73 -16.88
CA THR A 801 12.49 25.32 -16.75
C THR A 801 11.24 25.19 -15.88
N ALA A 802 11.11 25.97 -14.80
CA ALA A 802 9.88 26.03 -14.02
C ALA A 802 8.68 26.50 -14.86
N ALA A 803 8.86 27.51 -15.72
CA ALA A 803 7.81 27.97 -16.63
C ALA A 803 7.42 26.90 -17.66
N LEU A 804 8.37 26.15 -18.21
CA LEU A 804 8.10 25.03 -19.11
C LEU A 804 7.34 23.89 -18.45
N LEU A 805 7.75 23.51 -17.24
CA LEU A 805 7.09 22.45 -16.48
C LEU A 805 5.66 22.81 -16.07
N ALA A 806 5.32 24.11 -16.05
CA ALA A 806 3.95 24.57 -15.89
C ALA A 806 3.08 24.31 -17.13
N SER A 807 3.65 24.04 -18.30
CA SER A 807 2.92 23.74 -19.53
C SER A 807 2.53 22.25 -19.61
N PRO A 808 1.23 21.91 -19.63
CA PRO A 808 0.78 20.52 -19.77
C PRO A 808 1.24 19.84 -21.07
N ALA A 809 1.39 20.62 -22.15
CA ALA A 809 1.85 20.10 -23.43
C ALA A 809 3.33 19.69 -23.36
N VAL A 810 4.18 20.54 -22.78
CA VAL A 810 5.60 20.23 -22.60
C VAL A 810 5.80 19.05 -21.66
N MET A 811 5.02 18.97 -20.57
CA MET A 811 5.04 17.82 -19.67
C MET A 811 4.68 16.52 -20.39
N ARG A 812 3.62 16.52 -21.22
CA ARG A 812 3.23 15.35 -22.02
C ARG A 812 4.34 14.94 -22.98
N ASP A 813 4.95 15.89 -23.69
CA ASP A 813 6.02 15.58 -24.65
C ASP A 813 7.30 15.10 -23.93
N LEU A 814 7.63 15.66 -22.75
CA LEU A 814 8.75 15.21 -21.91
C LEU A 814 8.60 13.73 -21.52
N PHE A 815 7.38 13.29 -21.18
CA PHE A 815 7.13 11.89 -20.85
C PHE A 815 7.33 10.93 -22.03
N THR A 816 7.26 11.39 -23.28
CA THR A 816 7.55 10.55 -24.45
C THR A 816 9.01 10.10 -24.54
N LEU A 817 9.92 10.79 -23.83
CA LEU A 817 11.31 10.37 -23.74
C LEU A 817 11.46 9.04 -22.98
N PHE A 818 10.60 8.78 -22.00
CA PHE A 818 10.63 7.58 -21.13
C PHE A 818 9.99 6.36 -21.80
N HIS A 819 10.38 6.10 -23.04
CA HIS A 819 9.91 4.98 -23.82
C HIS A 819 11.05 3.97 -24.02
N PRO A 820 10.84 2.63 -23.88
CA PRO A 820 11.89 1.61 -24.05
C PRO A 820 12.60 1.66 -25.40
N ALA A 821 11.97 2.32 -26.36
CA ALA A 821 12.45 2.52 -27.71
C ALA A 821 13.51 3.59 -27.88
N ARG A 822 13.57 4.54 -26.95
CA ARG A 822 14.36 5.76 -27.08
C ARG A 822 15.71 5.57 -26.43
N ALA A 823 16.75 6.13 -27.04
CA ALA A 823 18.07 6.20 -26.44
C ALA A 823 18.11 7.27 -25.34
N LEU A 824 17.38 7.03 -24.25
CA LEU A 824 17.31 7.89 -23.07
C LEU A 824 18.18 7.33 -21.95
N LEU A 825 18.97 8.21 -21.34
CA LEU A 825 19.49 8.03 -19.99
C LEU A 825 18.95 9.15 -19.09
N SER A 826 18.03 8.85 -18.18
CA SER A 826 17.61 9.76 -17.12
C SER A 826 18.40 9.45 -15.85
N ALA A 827 19.24 10.36 -15.38
CA ALA A 827 20.15 10.17 -14.26
C ALA A 827 19.72 10.96 -13.03
N SER A 828 19.30 10.22 -11.99
CA SER A 828 19.14 10.72 -10.63
C SER A 828 20.39 10.37 -9.82
N ILE A 829 21.22 11.38 -9.54
CA ILE A 829 22.57 11.16 -9.00
C ILE A 829 22.63 11.51 -7.51
N ILE A 830 22.51 10.49 -6.66
CA ILE A 830 22.48 10.65 -5.20
C ILE A 830 23.74 10.11 -4.52
N SER A 831 24.76 9.76 -5.30
CA SER A 831 26.05 9.19 -4.85
C SER A 831 26.83 10.08 -3.88
N HIS A 832 26.56 11.39 -3.92
CA HIS A 832 27.21 12.41 -3.10
C HIS A 832 26.53 12.63 -1.73
N PHE A 833 25.33 12.06 -1.51
CA PHE A 833 24.67 12.16 -0.21
C PHE A 833 25.38 11.24 0.80
N PRO A 834 25.82 11.74 1.98
CA PRO A 834 26.51 10.94 2.99
C PRO A 834 25.53 10.07 3.80
N MET A 835 24.63 9.35 3.12
CA MET A 835 23.54 8.60 3.76
C MET A 835 24.07 7.52 4.72
N TYR A 836 25.12 6.78 4.34
CA TYR A 836 25.72 5.77 5.23
C TYR A 836 26.22 6.35 6.56
N ALA A 837 26.75 7.58 6.57
CA ALA A 837 27.25 8.23 7.78
C ALA A 837 26.15 8.92 8.60
N THR A 838 25.06 9.34 7.94
CA THR A 838 24.03 10.19 8.54
C THR A 838 22.77 9.43 8.96
N THR A 839 22.62 8.15 8.60
CA THR A 839 21.40 7.35 8.87
C THR A 839 21.59 6.24 9.92
N ASP A 840 22.38 6.47 10.98
CA ASP A 840 22.34 5.57 12.15
C ASP A 840 21.08 5.84 12.99
N PHE A 841 19.99 5.11 12.72
CA PHE A 841 18.75 5.19 13.52
C PHE A 841 18.85 4.52 14.91
N GLY A 842 20.06 4.25 15.40
CA GLY A 842 20.32 3.54 16.64
C GLY A 842 20.74 2.09 16.45
N PHE A 843 20.77 1.58 15.22
CA PHE A 843 21.22 0.22 14.88
C PHE A 843 22.72 0.14 14.50
N GLY A 844 23.40 1.28 14.34
CA GLY A 844 24.74 1.39 13.76
C GLY A 844 24.70 1.84 12.29
N THR A 845 25.85 1.87 11.63
CA THR A 845 25.95 2.21 10.20
C THR A 845 25.15 1.20 9.34
N PRO A 846 24.36 1.65 8.35
CA PRO A 846 23.71 0.77 7.40
C PRO A 846 24.71 -0.19 6.75
N THR A 847 24.32 -1.45 6.64
CA THR A 847 25.06 -2.48 5.89
C THR A 847 24.93 -2.26 4.39
N HIS A 848 23.74 -1.84 3.94
CA HIS A 848 23.42 -1.54 2.55
C HIS A 848 22.28 -0.52 2.51
N ILE A 849 22.27 0.32 1.48
CA ILE A 849 21.18 1.25 1.16
C ILE A 849 20.78 0.97 -0.27
N ASP A 850 19.48 0.77 -0.51
CA ASP A 850 18.95 0.50 -1.84
C ASP A 850 17.65 1.24 -2.11
N ILE A 851 17.22 1.17 -3.36
CA ILE A 851 15.89 1.62 -3.81
C ILE A 851 15.21 0.40 -4.45
N PRO A 852 13.92 0.12 -4.15
CA PRO A 852 13.19 -0.99 -4.75
C PRO A 852 13.12 -0.90 -6.29
N ASP A 853 12.87 -2.03 -6.94
CA ASP A 853 12.84 -2.16 -8.40
C ASP A 853 11.53 -1.60 -9.00
N TYR A 854 11.49 -0.29 -9.30
CA TYR A 854 10.32 0.39 -9.89
C TYR A 854 10.67 1.46 -10.94
N LEU A 855 11.88 1.40 -11.49
CA LEU A 855 12.34 2.41 -12.45
C LEU A 855 11.57 2.31 -13.77
N THR A 856 11.34 3.44 -14.42
CA THR A 856 10.80 3.47 -15.78
C THR A 856 11.93 3.30 -16.82
N PRO A 857 11.63 2.87 -18.05
CA PRO A 857 12.64 2.69 -19.10
C PRO A 857 13.53 3.93 -19.30
N GLY A 858 14.84 3.71 -19.39
CA GLY A 858 15.85 4.76 -19.50
C GLY A 858 16.20 5.44 -18.18
N PHE A 859 15.48 5.18 -17.09
CA PHE A 859 15.76 5.77 -15.78
C PHE A 859 16.91 5.07 -15.07
N SER A 860 17.74 5.86 -14.39
CA SER A 860 18.87 5.39 -13.58
C SER A 860 18.96 6.13 -12.26
N ILE A 861 19.32 5.39 -11.20
CA ILE A 861 19.64 5.95 -9.89
C ILE A 861 21.05 5.55 -9.48
N TRP A 862 21.82 6.54 -9.08
CA TRP A 862 23.23 6.38 -8.72
C TRP A 862 23.34 6.43 -7.21
N MET A 863 23.46 5.26 -6.62
CA MET A 863 23.29 5.02 -5.19
C MET A 863 24.35 5.73 -4.34
N PRO A 864 24.03 6.12 -3.09
CA PRO A 864 24.98 6.70 -2.15
C PRO A 864 26.22 5.81 -1.99
N ALA A 865 27.41 6.40 -2.05
CA ALA A 865 28.63 5.68 -1.75
C ALA A 865 28.86 5.63 -0.23
N ARG A 866 29.37 4.50 0.28
CA ARG A 866 29.70 4.38 1.70
C ARG A 866 30.89 5.26 2.11
N ASP A 867 31.84 5.42 1.19
CA ASP A 867 32.92 6.39 1.24
C ASP A 867 33.48 6.60 -0.19
N PRO A 868 34.23 7.69 -0.47
CA PRO A 868 34.75 7.99 -1.80
C PRO A 868 35.73 6.96 -2.38
N THR A 869 36.22 6.02 -1.57
CA THR A 869 37.18 4.98 -1.94
C THR A 869 36.52 3.62 -2.21
N ARG A 870 35.19 3.54 -2.03
CA ARG A 870 34.41 2.31 -2.23
C ARG A 870 33.63 2.33 -3.55
N PRO A 871 33.18 1.15 -4.02
CA PRO A 871 32.42 1.05 -5.25
C PRO A 871 31.13 1.87 -5.20
N THR A 872 30.82 2.57 -6.29
CA THR A 872 29.51 3.20 -6.51
C THR A 872 28.61 2.22 -7.23
N THR A 873 27.31 2.30 -7.00
CA THR A 873 26.32 1.41 -7.63
C THR A 873 25.35 2.23 -8.48
N VAL A 874 25.02 1.75 -9.67
CA VAL A 874 24.02 2.35 -10.56
C VAL A 874 22.93 1.33 -10.84
N ASN A 875 21.70 1.66 -10.46
CA ASN A 875 20.50 0.91 -10.84
C ASN A 875 19.97 1.54 -12.13
N LEU A 876 19.77 0.77 -13.19
CA LEU A 876 19.40 1.26 -14.52
C LEU A 876 18.32 0.37 -15.14
N ALA A 877 17.29 0.97 -15.73
CA ALA A 877 16.18 0.29 -16.36
C ALA A 877 16.25 0.35 -17.89
N LEU A 878 16.39 -0.80 -18.56
CA LEU A 878 16.46 -0.92 -20.02
C LEU A 878 15.86 -2.24 -20.49
N THR A 879 15.62 -2.39 -21.80
CA THR A 879 15.21 -3.68 -22.35
C THR A 879 16.35 -4.69 -22.34
N ASP A 880 16.02 -5.99 -22.31
CA ASP A 880 17.04 -7.04 -22.28
C ASP A 880 17.95 -7.03 -23.52
N ARG A 881 17.43 -6.65 -24.70
CA ARG A 881 18.24 -6.49 -25.92
C ARG A 881 19.26 -5.36 -25.77
N VAL A 882 18.85 -4.23 -25.21
CA VAL A 882 19.74 -3.10 -24.96
C VAL A 882 20.79 -3.49 -23.92
N PHE A 883 20.42 -4.20 -22.85
CA PHE A 883 21.39 -4.71 -21.88
C PHE A 883 22.41 -5.66 -22.50
N ALA A 884 21.97 -6.62 -23.33
CA ALA A 884 22.87 -7.56 -23.97
C ALA A 884 23.94 -6.83 -24.81
N LEU A 885 23.54 -5.79 -25.54
CA LEU A 885 24.46 -4.98 -26.33
C LEU A 885 25.39 -4.12 -25.47
N ILE A 886 24.89 -3.47 -24.42
CA ILE A 886 25.73 -2.69 -23.50
C ILE A 886 26.73 -3.59 -22.77
N GLN A 887 26.32 -4.79 -22.35
CA GLN A 887 27.19 -5.77 -21.70
C GLN A 887 28.25 -6.35 -22.65
N ALA A 888 28.03 -6.27 -23.96
CA ALA A 888 29.01 -6.61 -24.99
C ALA A 888 29.88 -5.42 -25.40
N ASP A 889 29.50 -4.17 -25.10
CA ASP A 889 30.25 -2.96 -25.48
C ASP A 889 31.63 -2.94 -24.81
N PRO A 890 32.74 -2.98 -25.58
CA PRO A 890 34.10 -3.01 -25.03
C PRO A 890 34.47 -1.78 -24.21
N GLU A 891 33.97 -0.59 -24.60
CA GLU A 891 34.20 0.65 -23.87
C GLU A 891 33.43 0.66 -22.55
N PHE A 892 32.21 0.14 -22.54
CA PHE A 892 31.42 0.00 -21.31
C PHE A 892 32.08 -0.95 -20.30
N ARG A 893 32.46 -2.16 -20.75
CA ARG A 893 33.13 -3.18 -19.92
C ARG A 893 34.49 -2.71 -19.39
N ARG A 894 35.12 -1.72 -20.03
CA ARG A 894 36.36 -1.11 -19.56
C ARG A 894 36.16 -0.26 -18.31
N TYR A 895 34.96 0.23 -18.00
CA TYR A 895 34.77 1.13 -16.85
C TYR A 895 33.65 0.70 -15.88
N VAL A 896 32.89 -0.34 -16.23
CA VAL A 896 31.78 -0.82 -15.42
C VAL A 896 31.95 -2.32 -15.17
N ASP A 897 32.00 -2.71 -13.90
CA ASP A 897 32.06 -4.12 -13.53
C ASP A 897 30.64 -4.70 -13.60
N ILE A 898 30.47 -5.73 -14.44
CA ILE A 898 29.22 -6.47 -14.53
C ILE A 898 29.23 -7.46 -13.36
N SER A 899 28.59 -7.08 -12.25
CA SER A 899 28.28 -8.06 -11.21
C SER A 899 27.27 -9.07 -11.77
N PRO A 900 27.42 -10.37 -11.51
CA PRO A 900 26.41 -11.36 -11.84
C PRO A 900 25.08 -11.09 -11.15
#